data_AF-A0A1H5D286-F1
#
_entry.id   AF-A0A1H5D286-F1
#
_cell.length_a   1.000
_cell.length_b   1.000
_cell.length_c   1.000
_cell.angle_alpha   90.00
_cell.angle_beta   90.00
_cell.angle_gamma   90.00
#
_symmetry.space_group_name_H-M   'P 1'
#
loop_
_entity.id
_entity.type
_entity.pdbx_description
1 polymer ?
#
loop_
_entity_poly.entity_id
_entity_poly.type
_entity_poly.pdbx_seq_one_letter_code
_entity_poly.pdbx_strand_id
1 'polypeptide(L)'
;MAAALKHMEWSGTINTFRACAGRWLGAVLVIFLIFVSAGTAGADMVPGAPLSLEGRVAMLRDSTGQLSLTDVLERQDSFVPTKPTASFGYTSDAIWLRLEITAKERKRAVLSLQPNYLDLVDFYIAEERGGLRATDFALWKGGDHRPFQEDGISGLMDAVRLDLKPDRATVVLIRIENRNSSTQVDLRLYPEQNHIIFVTTSALIYGLWFGGMAIMVMIQFVFLYYDRKPQYFWLAMATFGVSMIYFGNLGISRVYLFPGNGRANDFFIGFNAWIGMTISVVSCISIMEIMRKNIFLRISYIIPAMLGLVGGLFSALGMNLVFGPIGSLAALAIAILNMCVAIYYRNEDGFAGKMRATAYSLTGIGVSMALMQRLGAPLLPNFVMHAYGIAVLGQMLLLTGAMAVRMRDMESRNRMIRQRELETAKTAEKKAADLVEERTEELASAKQVAEEALQAELESQRQKINFFEAVSHQYRTPLAIIRATVDAIGMSLPTEDEVNEGRITRVRRAISRLVDILEVNLVRSRVQGASFRADLEAHTVRNLIAAGTGRAMELMPNAQLELIIEPDAEDALIMADLEMFEIALVSVIENSTKYASDERSSEIALTAGLEGDEIVISIKDNGVGIPEDEISRIFGNGYRGRSAINIDGSGLGLFLVDRIIASHSGTVTAESKVGTGTTISFRLPQIRS
;
A
#
# COMPACT_ATOMS: atom_id res chain seq x y z
N MET A 1 -0.15 -21.03 -14.22
CA MET A 1 -1.58 -20.79 -14.54
C MET A 1 -2.22 -19.67 -13.71
N ALA A 2 -2.09 -19.64 -12.37
CA ALA A 2 -2.67 -18.58 -11.53
C ALA A 2 -2.06 -17.16 -11.73
N ALA A 3 -0.81 -17.06 -12.15
CA ALA A 3 -0.17 -15.78 -12.51
C ALA A 3 -0.52 -15.29 -13.93
N ALA A 4 -0.88 -16.20 -14.84
CA ALA A 4 -1.23 -15.88 -16.23
C ALA A 4 -2.66 -15.31 -16.35
N LEU A 5 -3.55 -15.63 -15.41
CA LEU A 5 -4.92 -15.07 -15.35
C LEU A 5 -4.97 -13.62 -14.80
N LYS A 6 -3.87 -13.10 -14.23
CA LYS A 6 -3.79 -11.74 -13.70
C LYS A 6 -3.44 -10.67 -14.76
N HIS A 7 -3.03 -11.11 -15.95
CA HIS A 7 -2.57 -10.26 -17.06
C HIS A 7 -3.43 -10.32 -18.33
N MET A 8 -4.56 -11.04 -18.34
CA MET A 8 -5.54 -10.86 -19.42
C MET A 8 -6.15 -9.46 -19.31
N GLU A 9 -6.00 -8.68 -20.37
CA GLU A 9 -6.58 -7.34 -20.55
C GLU A 9 -8.11 -7.38 -20.47
N TRP A 10 -8.67 -7.39 -19.26
CA TRP A 10 -10.09 -7.13 -19.03
C TRP A 10 -10.44 -5.65 -19.18
N SER A 11 -9.48 -4.77 -19.49
CA SER A 11 -9.73 -3.33 -19.67
C SER A 11 -10.67 -3.05 -20.84
N GLY A 12 -10.56 -3.81 -21.94
CA GLY A 12 -11.42 -3.70 -23.11
C GLY A 12 -12.85 -4.19 -22.86
N THR A 13 -12.99 -5.36 -22.21
CA THR A 13 -14.27 -5.99 -21.86
C THR A 13 -15.00 -5.22 -20.76
N ILE A 14 -14.28 -4.65 -19.80
CA ILE A 14 -14.85 -3.80 -18.75
C ILE A 14 -15.27 -2.43 -19.32
N ASN A 15 -14.51 -1.83 -20.23
CA ASN A 15 -14.90 -0.56 -20.85
C ASN A 15 -16.10 -0.74 -21.80
N THR A 16 -16.18 -1.85 -22.54
CA THR A 16 -17.35 -2.19 -23.33
C THR A 16 -18.54 -2.52 -22.44
N PHE A 17 -18.38 -3.30 -21.37
CA PHE A 17 -19.46 -3.55 -20.40
C PHE A 17 -19.91 -2.27 -19.68
N ARG A 18 -19.01 -1.32 -19.37
CA ARG A 18 -19.33 -0.01 -18.77
C ARG A 18 -20.06 0.93 -19.74
N ALA A 19 -19.62 0.99 -20.99
CA ALA A 19 -20.29 1.77 -22.04
C ALA A 19 -21.66 1.16 -22.42
N CYS A 20 -21.73 -0.17 -22.44
CA CYS A 20 -22.98 -0.91 -22.66
C CYS A 20 -23.92 -0.73 -21.46
N ALA A 21 -23.43 -0.82 -20.21
CA ALA A 21 -24.23 -0.61 -19.01
C ALA A 21 -24.83 0.80 -18.94
N GLY A 22 -24.08 1.84 -19.34
CA GLY A 22 -24.62 3.21 -19.44
C GLY A 22 -25.69 3.36 -20.53
N ARG A 23 -25.50 2.72 -21.69
CA ARG A 23 -26.49 2.70 -22.79
C ARG A 23 -27.72 1.83 -22.46
N TRP A 24 -27.53 0.72 -21.76
CA TRP A 24 -28.58 -0.15 -21.23
C TRP A 24 -29.35 0.56 -20.12
N LEU A 25 -28.69 1.28 -19.21
CA LEU A 25 -29.36 2.14 -18.24
C LEU A 25 -30.22 3.17 -18.95
N GLY A 26 -29.68 3.84 -19.99
CA GLY A 26 -30.42 4.79 -20.80
C GLY A 26 -31.61 4.18 -21.53
N ALA A 27 -31.45 2.99 -22.12
CA ALA A 27 -32.51 2.28 -22.83
C ALA A 27 -33.59 1.77 -21.88
N VAL A 28 -33.21 1.18 -20.73
CA VAL A 28 -34.13 0.78 -19.66
C VAL A 28 -34.85 2.00 -19.11
N LEU A 29 -34.17 3.14 -18.97
CA LEU A 29 -34.73 4.41 -18.49
C LEU A 29 -35.71 5.04 -19.48
N VAL A 30 -35.46 4.94 -20.80
CA VAL A 30 -36.39 5.40 -21.85
C VAL A 30 -37.60 4.47 -21.94
N ILE A 31 -37.39 3.15 -21.99
CA ILE A 31 -38.48 2.16 -21.96
C ILE A 31 -39.31 2.37 -20.69
N PHE A 32 -38.67 2.56 -19.54
CA PHE A 32 -39.37 2.76 -18.28
C PHE A 32 -40.11 4.10 -18.19
N LEU A 33 -39.56 5.21 -18.69
CA LEU A 33 -40.28 6.50 -18.76
C LEU A 33 -41.50 6.43 -19.68
N ILE A 34 -41.41 5.68 -20.78
CA ILE A 34 -42.54 5.39 -21.69
C ILE A 34 -43.61 4.54 -20.99
N PHE A 35 -43.23 3.64 -20.07
CA PHE A 35 -44.18 2.84 -19.29
C PHE A 35 -44.72 3.57 -18.04
N VAL A 36 -43.95 4.48 -17.43
CA VAL A 36 -44.40 5.31 -16.30
C VAL A 36 -45.45 6.32 -16.75
N SER A 37 -45.30 6.90 -17.95
CA SER A 37 -46.36 7.73 -18.56
C SER A 37 -47.61 6.90 -18.88
N ALA A 38 -47.45 5.62 -19.25
CA ALA A 38 -48.57 4.70 -19.44
C ALA A 38 -49.23 4.27 -18.10
N GLY A 39 -48.47 4.14 -17.02
CA GLY A 39 -48.97 3.76 -15.69
C GLY A 39 -49.74 4.88 -14.98
N THR A 40 -49.35 6.15 -15.15
CA THR A 40 -50.08 7.31 -14.61
C THR A 40 -51.41 7.57 -15.32
N ALA A 41 -51.53 7.13 -16.57
CA ALA A 41 -52.77 7.15 -17.35
C ALA A 41 -53.54 5.81 -17.27
N GLY A 42 -52.98 4.79 -16.60
CA GLY A 42 -53.43 3.41 -16.64
C GLY A 42 -54.76 3.13 -15.94
N ALA A 43 -55.20 3.98 -15.01
CA ALA A 43 -56.52 3.84 -14.40
C ALA A 43 -57.65 4.12 -15.41
N ASP A 44 -57.38 4.96 -16.42
CA ASP A 44 -58.32 5.29 -17.50
C ASP A 44 -58.02 4.53 -18.82
N MET A 45 -56.88 3.84 -18.92
CA MET A 45 -56.53 3.03 -20.10
C MET A 45 -56.97 1.55 -20.03
N VAL A 46 -57.52 1.07 -18.90
CA VAL A 46 -58.16 -0.26 -18.88
C VAL A 46 -59.53 -0.15 -19.55
N PRO A 47 -59.83 -0.93 -20.61
CA PRO A 47 -61.16 -0.94 -21.20
C PRO A 47 -62.20 -1.32 -20.14
N GLY A 48 -63.08 -0.37 -19.83
CA GLY A 48 -64.18 -0.55 -18.89
C GLY A 48 -63.92 0.00 -17.50
N ALA A 49 -64.07 1.32 -17.39
CA ALA A 49 -64.01 2.07 -16.14
C ALA A 49 -64.86 1.41 -15.03
N PRO A 50 -64.43 1.50 -13.76
CA PRO A 50 -65.23 1.03 -12.65
C PRO A 50 -66.60 1.71 -12.67
N LEU A 51 -67.63 0.96 -12.34
CA LEU A 51 -68.96 1.50 -12.07
C LEU A 51 -68.85 2.47 -10.89
N SER A 52 -69.32 3.70 -11.07
CA SER A 52 -69.19 4.72 -10.04
C SER A 52 -69.95 4.33 -8.78
N LEU A 53 -69.23 4.41 -7.65
CA LEU A 53 -69.74 4.25 -6.29
C LEU A 53 -69.89 5.61 -5.58
N GLU A 54 -69.65 6.72 -6.28
CA GLU A 54 -69.76 8.05 -5.67
C GLU A 54 -71.19 8.34 -5.20
N GLY A 55 -71.31 8.84 -3.96
CA GLY A 55 -72.59 9.10 -3.32
C GLY A 55 -73.38 7.85 -2.93
N ARG A 56 -72.82 6.64 -3.12
CA ARG A 56 -73.49 5.35 -2.82
C ARG A 56 -72.90 4.62 -1.64
N VAL A 57 -71.91 5.22 -0.97
CA VAL A 57 -71.22 4.63 0.18
C VAL A 57 -71.51 5.48 1.41
N ALA A 58 -71.89 4.82 2.50
CA ALA A 58 -72.04 5.44 3.80
C ALA A 58 -71.28 4.62 4.85
N MET A 59 -70.88 5.26 5.95
CA MET A 59 -70.04 4.70 6.98
C MET A 59 -70.70 4.81 8.35
N LEU A 60 -70.61 3.75 9.14
CA LEU A 60 -70.91 3.74 10.57
C LEU A 60 -69.64 3.31 11.32
N ARG A 61 -69.29 4.07 12.37
CA ARG A 61 -68.12 3.77 13.21
C ARG A 61 -68.58 3.08 14.48
N ASP A 62 -68.06 1.88 14.74
CA ASP A 62 -68.33 1.08 15.93
C ASP A 62 -67.12 1.10 16.87
N SER A 63 -67.15 2.03 17.84
CA SER A 63 -66.12 2.16 18.87
C SER A 63 -66.09 1.02 19.89
N THR A 64 -67.16 0.22 19.96
CA THR A 64 -67.22 -0.95 20.86
C THR A 64 -66.65 -2.20 20.20
N GLY A 65 -66.70 -2.26 18.86
CA GLY A 65 -66.33 -3.42 18.06
C GLY A 65 -67.28 -4.61 18.22
N GLN A 66 -68.43 -4.43 18.88
CA GLN A 66 -69.36 -5.50 19.25
C GLN A 66 -70.67 -5.48 18.47
N LEU A 67 -70.91 -4.48 17.61
CA LEU A 67 -72.16 -4.44 16.85
C LEU A 67 -72.26 -5.65 15.91
N SER A 68 -73.36 -6.39 16.04
CA SER A 68 -73.72 -7.46 15.12
C SER A 68 -74.40 -6.88 13.87
N LEU A 69 -74.55 -7.71 12.83
CA LEU A 69 -75.30 -7.32 11.64
C LEU A 69 -76.73 -6.86 11.99
N THR A 70 -77.38 -7.53 12.93
CA THR A 70 -78.73 -7.16 13.39
C THR A 70 -78.75 -5.75 13.99
N ASP A 71 -77.79 -5.44 14.87
CA ASP A 71 -77.71 -4.13 15.52
C ASP A 71 -77.46 -3.00 14.49
N VAL A 72 -76.67 -3.30 13.45
CA VAL A 72 -76.37 -2.35 12.37
C VAL A 72 -77.59 -2.12 11.47
N LEU A 73 -78.39 -3.16 11.21
CA LEU A 73 -79.63 -3.05 10.46
C LEU A 73 -80.70 -2.24 11.20
N GLU A 74 -80.66 -2.18 12.53
CA GLU A 74 -81.54 -1.31 13.33
C GLU A 74 -81.05 0.15 13.39
N ARG A 75 -79.79 0.41 13.05
CA ARG A 75 -79.12 1.73 13.14
C ARG A 75 -78.85 2.37 11.78
N GLN A 76 -79.74 2.18 10.81
CA GLN A 76 -79.56 2.69 9.44
C GLN A 76 -79.37 4.22 9.39
N ASP A 77 -80.01 4.96 10.30
CA ASP A 77 -79.93 6.42 10.39
C ASP A 77 -78.58 6.94 10.93
N SER A 78 -77.75 6.06 11.49
CA SER A 78 -76.43 6.41 12.04
C SER A 78 -75.31 6.40 10.99
N PHE A 79 -75.62 6.00 9.75
CA PHE A 79 -74.64 5.98 8.65
C PHE A 79 -74.41 7.38 8.08
N VAL A 80 -73.15 7.79 7.99
CA VAL A 80 -72.73 9.08 7.42
C VAL A 80 -72.19 8.86 6.00
N PRO A 81 -72.62 9.62 4.98
CA PRO A 81 -72.08 9.50 3.63
C PRO A 81 -70.55 9.61 3.60
N THR A 82 -69.90 8.73 2.85
CA THR A 82 -68.44 8.70 2.71
C THR A 82 -68.02 8.47 1.26
N LYS A 83 -66.74 8.67 0.97
CA LYS A 83 -66.16 8.38 -0.34
C LYS A 83 -65.84 6.89 -0.46
N PRO A 84 -65.95 6.29 -1.66
CA PRO A 84 -65.56 4.89 -1.89
C PRO A 84 -64.06 4.66 -1.65
N THR A 85 -63.24 5.71 -1.82
CA THR A 85 -61.84 5.76 -1.40
C THR A 85 -61.73 6.67 -0.17
N ALA A 86 -61.40 6.12 0.99
CA ALA A 86 -61.32 6.84 2.27
C ALA A 86 -60.20 6.30 3.18
N SER A 87 -59.64 7.18 4.00
CA SER A 87 -58.71 6.82 5.08
C SER A 87 -59.35 7.16 6.42
N PHE A 88 -59.42 6.19 7.32
CA PHE A 88 -59.94 6.35 8.68
C PHE A 88 -58.82 6.45 9.73
N GLY A 89 -57.56 6.50 9.26
CA GLY A 89 -56.39 6.63 10.12
C GLY A 89 -56.09 5.36 10.93
N TYR A 90 -55.33 5.51 12.01
CA TYR A 90 -55.06 4.43 12.95
C TYR A 90 -56.15 4.44 14.02
N THR A 91 -57.06 3.48 13.95
CA THR A 91 -58.18 3.33 14.88
C THR A 91 -58.37 1.85 15.21
N SER A 92 -58.76 1.57 16.46
CA SER A 92 -59.20 0.24 16.89
C SER A 92 -60.68 -0.03 16.61
N ASP A 93 -61.40 0.97 16.12
CA ASP A 93 -62.85 0.91 15.95
C ASP A 93 -63.19 0.05 14.74
N ALA A 94 -64.24 -0.75 14.85
CA ALA A 94 -64.75 -1.50 13.71
C ALA A 94 -65.48 -0.52 12.78
N ILE A 95 -65.18 -0.59 11.48
CA ILE A 95 -65.79 0.27 10.48
C ILE A 95 -66.83 -0.52 9.70
N TRP A 96 -68.06 -0.04 9.68
CA TRP A 96 -69.12 -0.56 8.83
C TRP A 96 -69.32 0.35 7.62
N LEU A 97 -69.25 -0.21 6.42
CA LEU A 97 -69.57 0.47 5.18
C LEU A 97 -70.86 -0.10 4.60
N ARG A 98 -71.79 0.76 4.22
CA ARG A 98 -73.02 0.42 3.52
C ARG A 98 -72.91 0.90 2.08
N LEU A 99 -73.16 0.00 1.15
CA LEU A 99 -73.23 0.30 -0.27
C LEU A 99 -74.63 -0.03 -0.78
N GLU A 100 -75.19 0.90 -1.56
CA GLU A 100 -76.44 0.68 -2.28
C GLU A 100 -76.21 0.79 -3.78
N ILE A 101 -76.30 -0.35 -4.47
CA ILE A 101 -75.96 -0.44 -5.89
C ILE A 101 -77.23 -0.75 -6.67
N THR A 102 -77.67 0.20 -7.49
CA THR A 102 -78.75 0.00 -8.46
C THR A 102 -78.18 -0.16 -9.87
N ALA A 103 -78.74 -1.11 -10.62
CA ALA A 103 -78.44 -1.35 -12.02
C ALA A 103 -79.73 -1.33 -12.84
N LYS A 104 -79.68 -0.79 -14.06
CA LYS A 104 -80.82 -0.78 -15.00
C LYS A 104 -81.05 -2.14 -15.68
N GLU A 105 -80.02 -2.98 -15.70
CA GLU A 105 -80.02 -4.29 -16.36
C GLU A 105 -79.35 -5.30 -15.44
N ARG A 106 -79.69 -6.59 -15.61
CA ARG A 106 -79.02 -7.64 -14.85
C ARG A 106 -77.54 -7.72 -15.25
N LYS A 107 -76.63 -7.51 -14.30
CA LYS A 107 -75.18 -7.53 -14.56
C LYS A 107 -74.44 -8.25 -13.44
N ARG A 108 -73.52 -9.14 -13.82
CA ARG A 108 -72.54 -9.69 -12.89
C ARG A 108 -71.39 -8.71 -12.73
N ALA A 109 -71.16 -8.29 -11.50
CA ALA A 109 -70.10 -7.38 -11.14
C ALA A 109 -69.24 -7.99 -10.03
N VAL A 110 -68.02 -7.49 -9.89
CA VAL A 110 -67.11 -7.83 -8.81
C VAL A 110 -66.84 -6.56 -8.01
N LEU A 111 -67.14 -6.61 -6.72
CA LEU A 111 -66.77 -5.58 -5.77
C LEU A 111 -65.44 -5.97 -5.13
N SER A 112 -64.41 -5.17 -5.37
CA SER A 112 -63.08 -5.36 -4.78
C SER A 112 -62.80 -4.30 -3.72
N LEU A 113 -62.14 -4.71 -2.65
CA LEU A 113 -61.63 -3.85 -1.58
C LEU A 113 -60.11 -3.88 -1.55
N GLN A 114 -59.50 -2.69 -1.52
CA GLN A 114 -58.08 -2.49 -1.26
C GLN A 114 -57.88 -1.58 -0.04
N PRO A 115 -56.73 -1.61 0.63
CA PRO A 115 -55.63 -2.55 0.47
C PRO A 115 -55.89 -3.88 1.18
N ASN A 116 -55.03 -4.88 0.96
CA ASN A 116 -55.19 -6.26 1.39
C ASN A 116 -54.47 -6.62 2.70
N TYR A 117 -54.03 -5.62 3.45
CA TYR A 117 -53.43 -5.74 4.79
C TYR A 117 -54.44 -5.50 5.92
N LEU A 118 -55.74 -5.48 5.61
CA LEU A 118 -56.80 -5.31 6.62
C LEU A 118 -56.99 -6.64 7.36
N ASP A 119 -56.93 -6.62 8.69
CA ASP A 119 -56.96 -7.84 9.53
C ASP A 119 -58.18 -8.74 9.23
N LEU A 120 -59.39 -8.20 9.37
CA LEU A 120 -60.64 -8.93 9.16
C LEU A 120 -61.61 -8.08 8.34
N VAL A 121 -62.10 -8.68 7.25
CA VAL A 121 -63.11 -8.05 6.40
C VAL A 121 -64.27 -9.02 6.23
N ASP A 122 -65.48 -8.60 6.59
CA ASP A 122 -66.70 -9.38 6.40
C ASP A 122 -67.62 -8.64 5.42
N PHE A 123 -67.94 -9.28 4.30
CA PHE A 123 -68.90 -8.79 3.33
C PHE A 123 -70.24 -9.49 3.55
N TYR A 124 -71.26 -8.71 3.85
CA TYR A 124 -72.64 -9.13 3.96
C TYR A 124 -73.37 -8.66 2.70
N ILE A 125 -73.80 -9.59 1.86
CA ILE A 125 -74.43 -9.30 0.57
C ILE A 125 -75.92 -9.63 0.68
N ALA A 126 -76.80 -8.65 0.51
CA ALA A 126 -78.24 -8.86 0.59
C ALA A 126 -78.73 -9.74 -0.57
N GLU A 127 -79.41 -10.84 -0.23
CA GLU A 127 -80.08 -11.75 -1.15
C GLU A 127 -81.53 -11.27 -1.46
N GLU A 128 -82.36 -12.17 -2.01
CA GLU A 128 -83.64 -11.87 -2.66
C GLU A 128 -84.71 -11.16 -1.83
N ARG A 129 -84.51 -10.91 -0.53
CA ARG A 129 -85.42 -10.19 0.37
C ARG A 129 -85.01 -8.75 0.70
N GLY A 130 -83.99 -8.21 0.03
CA GLY A 130 -83.69 -6.77 0.08
C GLY A 130 -82.98 -6.32 1.35
N GLY A 131 -82.42 -7.27 2.12
CA GLY A 131 -81.52 -6.96 3.22
C GLY A 131 -82.18 -6.33 4.44
N LEU A 132 -83.43 -6.68 4.74
CA LEU A 132 -84.16 -6.12 5.89
C LEU A 132 -83.87 -6.87 7.20
N ARG A 133 -83.49 -8.14 7.13
CA ARG A 133 -83.10 -8.97 8.29
C ARG A 133 -81.70 -9.53 8.10
N ALA A 134 -81.01 -9.82 9.21
CA ALA A 134 -79.67 -10.41 9.18
C ALA A 134 -79.60 -11.75 8.39
N THR A 135 -80.68 -12.53 8.40
CA THR A 135 -80.80 -13.79 7.65
C THR A 135 -80.88 -13.62 6.14
N ASP A 136 -81.14 -12.40 5.66
CA ASP A 136 -81.24 -12.10 4.23
C ASP A 136 -79.86 -11.81 3.60
N PHE A 137 -78.77 -11.92 4.37
CA PHE A 137 -77.42 -11.63 3.90
C PHE A 137 -76.55 -12.90 3.80
N ALA A 138 -75.90 -13.07 2.65
CA ALA A 138 -74.80 -14.01 2.51
C ALA A 138 -73.51 -13.40 3.10
N LEU A 139 -72.80 -14.16 3.93
CA LEU A 139 -71.53 -13.74 4.53
C LEU A 139 -70.34 -14.29 3.74
N TRP A 140 -69.49 -13.40 3.27
CA TRP A 140 -68.18 -13.71 2.71
C TRP A 140 -67.07 -13.12 3.59
N LYS A 141 -66.02 -13.90 3.86
CA LYS A 141 -64.98 -13.60 4.85
C LYS A 141 -63.60 -13.37 4.22
N GLY A 142 -63.14 -12.13 4.19
CA GLY A 142 -61.79 -11.73 3.78
C GLY A 142 -60.92 -11.25 4.95
N GLY A 143 -59.88 -10.50 4.61
CA GLY A 143 -58.87 -9.98 5.55
C GLY A 143 -57.67 -10.91 5.75
N ASP A 144 -56.52 -10.34 6.10
CA ASP A 144 -55.22 -11.04 6.11
C ASP A 144 -54.94 -11.94 7.30
N HIS A 145 -55.78 -11.87 8.34
CA HIS A 145 -55.79 -12.84 9.43
C HIS A 145 -56.58 -14.11 9.09
N ARG A 146 -57.06 -14.23 7.86
CA ARG A 146 -57.72 -15.43 7.33
C ARG A 146 -56.97 -16.01 6.13
N PRO A 147 -57.05 -17.34 5.90
CA PRO A 147 -56.49 -17.97 4.71
C PRO A 147 -56.97 -17.26 3.45
N PHE A 148 -56.06 -17.12 2.48
CA PHE A 148 -56.38 -16.58 1.18
C PHE A 148 -57.45 -17.44 0.49
N GLN A 149 -58.46 -16.81 -0.13
CA GLN A 149 -59.52 -17.52 -0.84
C GLN A 149 -59.15 -17.73 -2.31
N GLU A 150 -59.07 -18.99 -2.75
CA GLU A 150 -58.86 -19.37 -4.16
C GLU A 150 -60.20 -19.41 -4.93
N ASP A 151 -60.91 -18.29 -4.98
CA ASP A 151 -62.24 -18.17 -5.61
C ASP A 151 -62.20 -17.73 -7.10
N GLY A 152 -60.98 -17.54 -7.63
CA GLY A 152 -60.68 -17.11 -9.00
C GLY A 152 -60.97 -15.62 -9.31
N ILE A 153 -61.42 -14.83 -8.33
CA ILE A 153 -61.70 -13.39 -8.46
C ILE A 153 -60.90 -12.56 -7.47
N SER A 154 -60.63 -13.12 -6.30
CA SER A 154 -59.73 -12.60 -5.29
C SER A 154 -58.31 -12.79 -5.81
N GLY A 155 -57.63 -11.67 -6.06
CA GLY A 155 -56.23 -11.62 -6.48
C GLY A 155 -55.38 -11.13 -5.32
N LEU A 156 -54.63 -10.05 -5.50
CA LEU A 156 -54.00 -9.32 -4.39
C LEU A 156 -55.00 -8.47 -3.58
N MET A 157 -56.30 -8.74 -3.65
CA MET A 157 -57.35 -7.92 -3.03
C MET A 157 -58.58 -8.76 -2.77
N ASP A 158 -59.26 -8.46 -1.66
CA ASP A 158 -60.49 -9.15 -1.28
C ASP A 158 -61.59 -8.73 -2.26
N ALA A 159 -62.23 -9.72 -2.90
CA ALA A 159 -63.21 -9.47 -3.94
C ALA A 159 -64.43 -10.39 -3.80
N VAL A 160 -65.61 -9.83 -4.06
CA VAL A 160 -66.87 -10.58 -4.01
C VAL A 160 -67.69 -10.38 -5.28
N ARG A 161 -68.31 -11.47 -5.76
CA ARG A 161 -69.26 -11.42 -6.89
C ARG A 161 -70.60 -10.87 -6.43
N LEU A 162 -71.15 -9.96 -7.22
CA LEU A 162 -72.48 -9.38 -7.06
C LEU A 162 -73.31 -9.68 -8.30
N ASP A 163 -74.52 -10.22 -8.12
CA ASP A 163 -75.53 -10.34 -9.17
C ASP A 163 -76.50 -9.15 -9.06
N LEU A 164 -76.19 -8.08 -9.79
CA LEU A 164 -76.99 -6.86 -9.77
C LEU A 164 -78.28 -7.11 -10.56
N LYS A 165 -79.43 -7.07 -9.89
CA LYS A 165 -80.75 -7.24 -10.52
C LYS A 165 -81.28 -5.88 -11.03
N PRO A 166 -82.03 -5.85 -12.15
CA PRO A 166 -82.60 -4.63 -12.69
C PRO A 166 -83.61 -3.99 -11.72
N ASP A 167 -83.57 -2.66 -11.63
CA ASP A 167 -84.51 -1.82 -10.85
C ASP A 167 -84.64 -2.17 -9.37
N ARG A 168 -83.62 -2.85 -8.81
CA ARG A 168 -83.53 -3.21 -7.40
C ARG A 168 -82.18 -2.82 -6.84
N ALA A 169 -82.17 -2.17 -5.68
CA ALA A 169 -80.94 -1.89 -4.95
C ALA A 169 -80.38 -3.19 -4.36
N THR A 170 -79.14 -3.51 -4.74
CA THR A 170 -78.33 -4.53 -4.07
C THR A 170 -77.61 -3.85 -2.91
N VAL A 171 -77.93 -4.26 -1.68
CA VAL A 171 -77.32 -3.72 -0.47
C VAL A 171 -76.13 -4.58 -0.08
N VAL A 172 -74.98 -3.97 0.12
CA VAL A 172 -73.77 -4.63 0.63
C VAL A 172 -73.32 -3.91 1.90
N LEU A 173 -73.17 -4.66 2.99
CA LEU A 173 -72.57 -4.17 4.22
C LEU A 173 -71.18 -4.79 4.36
N ILE A 174 -70.17 -3.97 4.65
CA ILE A 174 -68.80 -4.41 4.83
C ILE A 174 -68.37 -4.03 6.24
N ARG A 175 -67.97 -5.01 7.03
CA ARG A 175 -67.39 -4.79 8.35
C ARG A 175 -65.88 -4.97 8.27
N ILE A 176 -65.14 -3.94 8.67
CA ILE A 176 -63.68 -3.92 8.66
C ILE A 176 -63.22 -3.78 10.10
N GLU A 177 -62.54 -4.80 10.62
CA GLU A 177 -61.77 -4.69 11.85
C GLU A 177 -60.29 -4.69 11.50
N ASN A 178 -59.58 -3.69 12.00
CA ASN A 178 -58.15 -3.55 11.78
C ASN A 178 -57.53 -3.05 13.07
N ARG A 179 -56.54 -3.77 13.61
CA ARG A 179 -55.98 -3.52 14.93
C ARG A 179 -54.51 -3.15 14.88
N ASN A 180 -53.84 -3.39 13.75
CA ASN A 180 -52.40 -3.26 13.64
C ASN A 180 -51.92 -2.24 12.60
N SER A 181 -52.80 -1.76 11.72
CA SER A 181 -52.41 -0.83 10.65
C SER A 181 -53.39 0.35 10.51
N SER A 182 -53.11 1.26 9.59
CA SER A 182 -54.03 2.34 9.25
C SER A 182 -55.20 1.79 8.43
N THR A 183 -56.43 2.02 8.86
CA THR A 183 -57.63 1.59 8.15
C THR A 183 -57.86 2.48 6.93
N GLN A 184 -57.46 1.97 5.77
CA GLN A 184 -57.70 2.58 4.46
C GLN A 184 -58.63 1.69 3.65
N VAL A 185 -59.48 2.31 2.84
CA VAL A 185 -60.47 1.61 2.04
C VAL A 185 -60.49 2.25 0.66
N ASP A 186 -60.33 1.44 -0.37
CA ASP A 186 -60.61 1.77 -1.76
C ASP A 186 -61.55 0.71 -2.33
N LEU A 187 -62.82 1.06 -2.46
CA LEU A 187 -63.87 0.22 -3.01
C LEU A 187 -63.99 0.46 -4.51
N ARG A 188 -63.91 -0.61 -5.29
CA ARG A 188 -64.09 -0.55 -6.74
C ARG A 188 -65.07 -1.62 -7.21
N LEU A 189 -65.98 -1.24 -8.09
CA LEU A 189 -66.97 -2.14 -8.68
C LEU A 189 -66.69 -2.27 -10.17
N TYR A 190 -66.31 -3.46 -10.63
CA TYR A 190 -66.06 -3.74 -12.04
C TYR A 190 -67.07 -4.74 -12.58
N PRO A 191 -67.47 -4.64 -13.86
CA PRO A 191 -68.03 -5.79 -14.56
C PRO A 191 -67.07 -6.99 -14.46
N GLU A 192 -67.59 -8.20 -14.29
CA GLU A 192 -66.77 -9.40 -14.00
C GLU A 192 -65.64 -9.61 -15.04
N GLN A 193 -65.91 -9.36 -16.32
CA GLN A 193 -64.90 -9.45 -17.40
C GLN A 193 -63.76 -8.42 -17.26
N ASN A 194 -64.09 -7.21 -16.79
CA ASN A 194 -63.12 -6.12 -16.68
C ASN A 194 -62.26 -6.26 -15.42
N HIS A 195 -62.80 -6.90 -14.38
CA HIS A 195 -62.06 -7.18 -13.14
C HIS A 195 -60.83 -8.06 -13.42
N ILE A 196 -60.96 -9.08 -14.27
CA ILE A 196 -59.85 -9.95 -14.66
C ILE A 196 -58.75 -9.15 -15.39
N ILE A 197 -59.16 -8.24 -16.30
CA ILE A 197 -58.22 -7.36 -17.02
C ILE A 197 -57.50 -6.44 -16.03
N PHE A 198 -58.22 -5.87 -15.08
CA PHE A 198 -57.64 -5.01 -14.03
C PHE A 198 -56.61 -5.77 -13.19
N VAL A 199 -56.97 -6.94 -12.64
CA VAL A 199 -56.05 -7.77 -11.82
C VAL A 199 -54.79 -8.14 -12.60
N THR A 200 -54.94 -8.58 -13.85
CA THR A 200 -53.81 -8.97 -14.71
C THR A 200 -52.90 -7.77 -15.01
N THR A 201 -53.48 -6.61 -15.34
CA THR A 201 -52.74 -5.39 -15.64
C THR A 201 -52.00 -4.87 -14.40
N SER A 202 -52.65 -4.86 -13.23
CA SER A 202 -52.00 -4.50 -11.96
C SER A 202 -50.85 -5.44 -11.62
N ALA A 203 -51.01 -6.76 -11.80
CA ALA A 203 -49.95 -7.73 -11.58
C ALA A 203 -48.74 -7.49 -12.50
N LEU A 204 -48.95 -7.16 -13.78
CA LEU A 204 -47.88 -6.81 -14.71
C LEU A 204 -47.14 -5.52 -14.28
N ILE A 205 -47.88 -4.49 -13.86
CA ILE A 205 -47.29 -3.23 -13.37
C ILE A 205 -46.43 -3.48 -12.13
N TYR A 206 -46.94 -4.24 -11.16
CA TYR A 206 -46.17 -4.59 -9.97
C TYR A 206 -44.97 -5.45 -10.31
N GLY A 207 -45.11 -6.44 -11.19
CA GLY A 207 -44.01 -7.28 -11.66
C GLY A 207 -42.89 -6.46 -12.29
N LEU A 208 -43.24 -5.49 -13.14
CA LEU A 208 -42.27 -4.57 -13.74
C LEU A 208 -41.58 -3.69 -12.67
N TRP A 209 -42.33 -3.17 -11.70
CA TRP A 209 -41.80 -2.36 -10.61
C TRP A 209 -40.79 -3.15 -9.76
N PHE A 210 -41.15 -4.34 -9.29
CA PHE A 210 -40.27 -5.22 -8.49
C PHE A 210 -39.07 -5.71 -9.31
N GLY A 211 -39.28 -6.06 -10.58
CA GLY A 211 -38.19 -6.41 -11.50
C GLY A 211 -37.19 -5.27 -11.67
N GLY A 212 -37.68 -4.04 -11.86
CA GLY A 212 -36.86 -2.83 -11.94
C GLY A 212 -36.05 -2.59 -10.67
N MET A 213 -36.67 -2.72 -9.49
CA MET A 213 -35.98 -2.60 -8.19
C MET A 213 -34.93 -3.70 -7.99
N ALA A 214 -35.20 -4.94 -8.37
CA ALA A 214 -34.25 -6.05 -8.28
C ALA A 214 -33.04 -5.82 -9.21
N ILE A 215 -33.27 -5.34 -10.43
CA ILE A 215 -32.20 -4.93 -11.36
C ILE A 215 -31.37 -3.79 -10.74
N MET A 216 -31.99 -2.79 -10.10
CA MET A 216 -31.26 -1.71 -9.43
C MET A 216 -30.36 -2.23 -8.31
N VAL A 217 -30.87 -3.11 -7.45
CA VAL A 217 -30.08 -3.76 -6.40
C VAL A 217 -28.88 -4.51 -7.01
N MET A 218 -29.11 -5.26 -8.09
CA MET A 218 -28.04 -5.97 -8.80
C MET A 218 -26.99 -5.01 -9.37
N ILE A 219 -27.41 -3.92 -10.03
CA ILE A 219 -26.50 -2.90 -10.57
C ILE A 219 -25.67 -2.25 -9.44
N GLN A 220 -26.30 -1.94 -8.31
CA GLN A 220 -25.64 -1.36 -7.16
C GLN A 220 -24.62 -2.33 -6.54
N PHE A 221 -24.91 -3.64 -6.50
CA PHE A 221 -23.93 -4.66 -6.10
C PHE A 221 -22.78 -4.83 -7.11
N VAL A 222 -23.05 -4.73 -8.40
CA VAL A 222 -21.99 -4.69 -9.43
C VAL A 222 -21.07 -3.50 -9.19
N PHE A 223 -21.62 -2.31 -8.93
CA PHE A 223 -20.81 -1.14 -8.56
C PHE A 223 -20.05 -1.33 -7.25
N LEU A 224 -20.65 -1.97 -6.24
CA LEU A 224 -19.95 -2.34 -5.00
C LEU A 224 -18.75 -3.26 -5.28
N TYR A 225 -18.90 -4.26 -6.16
CA TYR A 225 -17.84 -5.20 -6.50
C TYR A 225 -16.63 -4.48 -7.16
N TYR A 226 -16.91 -3.54 -8.06
CA TYR A 226 -15.88 -2.79 -8.79
C TYR A 226 -15.24 -1.65 -7.99
N ASP A 227 -16.04 -0.82 -7.32
CA ASP A 227 -15.54 0.39 -6.62
C ASP A 227 -15.21 0.13 -5.14
N ARG A 228 -15.67 -1.00 -4.58
CA ARG A 228 -15.45 -1.41 -3.16
C ARG A 228 -15.85 -0.34 -2.14
N LYS A 229 -16.76 0.54 -2.54
CA LYS A 229 -17.22 1.68 -1.77
C LYS A 229 -18.48 1.34 -0.97
N PRO A 230 -18.52 1.60 0.35
CA PRO A 230 -19.65 1.20 1.19
C PRO A 230 -20.96 1.92 0.83
N GLN A 231 -20.90 3.05 0.13
CA GLN A 231 -22.10 3.79 -0.29
C GLN A 231 -23.03 2.94 -1.16
N TYR A 232 -22.48 2.10 -2.05
CA TYR A 232 -23.28 1.24 -2.92
C TYR A 232 -24.00 0.13 -2.14
N PHE A 233 -23.35 -0.41 -1.10
CA PHE A 233 -23.97 -1.41 -0.24
C PHE A 233 -25.19 -0.83 0.48
N TRP A 234 -25.05 0.35 1.10
CA TRP A 234 -26.16 0.98 1.80
C TRP A 234 -27.28 1.43 0.87
N LEU A 235 -26.96 1.85 -0.36
CA LEU A 235 -27.96 2.13 -1.39
C LEU A 235 -28.71 0.86 -1.84
N ALA A 236 -28.01 -0.27 -1.99
CA ALA A 236 -28.62 -1.57 -2.29
C ALA A 236 -29.55 -2.04 -1.18
N MET A 237 -29.12 -1.93 0.08
CA MET A 237 -29.95 -2.26 1.23
C MET A 237 -31.17 -1.34 1.34
N ALA A 238 -31.02 -0.03 1.07
CA ALA A 238 -32.15 0.89 1.05
C ALA A 238 -33.15 0.57 -0.07
N THR A 239 -32.66 0.25 -1.28
CA THR A 239 -33.49 -0.16 -2.42
C THR A 239 -34.25 -1.45 -2.12
N PHE A 240 -33.56 -2.45 -1.56
CA PHE A 240 -34.17 -3.71 -1.15
C PHE A 240 -35.19 -3.50 -0.02
N GLY A 241 -34.86 -2.70 1.01
CA GLY A 241 -35.75 -2.39 2.11
C GLY A 241 -37.05 -1.73 1.66
N VAL A 242 -36.97 -0.74 0.77
CA VAL A 242 -38.15 -0.13 0.14
C VAL A 242 -38.98 -1.18 -0.61
N SER A 243 -38.32 -2.08 -1.33
CA SER A 243 -39.02 -3.15 -2.06
C SER A 243 -39.79 -4.05 -1.10
N MET A 244 -39.20 -4.42 0.04
CA MET A 244 -39.87 -5.23 1.06
C MET A 244 -41.05 -4.51 1.71
N ILE A 245 -40.94 -3.19 1.94
CA ILE A 245 -42.06 -2.37 2.43
C ILE A 245 -43.24 -2.42 1.44
N TYR A 246 -42.98 -2.25 0.14
CA TYR A 246 -44.03 -2.35 -0.89
C TYR A 246 -44.58 -3.76 -1.02
N PHE A 247 -43.73 -4.78 -0.90
CA PHE A 247 -44.14 -6.18 -0.91
C PHE A 247 -45.10 -6.51 0.25
N GLY A 248 -44.86 -5.87 1.40
CA GLY A 248 -45.75 -5.80 2.55
C GLY A 248 -47.08 -5.09 2.26
N ASN A 249 -47.00 -3.81 1.89
CA ASN A 249 -48.17 -2.93 1.76
C ASN A 249 -49.09 -3.26 0.57
N LEU A 250 -48.60 -3.95 -0.46
CA LEU A 250 -49.41 -4.52 -1.54
C LEU A 250 -49.95 -5.92 -1.19
N GLY A 251 -49.67 -6.42 0.03
CA GLY A 251 -50.04 -7.72 0.61
C GLY A 251 -49.64 -8.93 -0.22
N ILE A 252 -48.58 -8.79 -1.02
CA ILE A 252 -47.92 -9.90 -1.70
C ILE A 252 -47.29 -10.83 -0.65
N SER A 253 -46.75 -10.25 0.44
CA SER A 253 -46.26 -10.97 1.62
C SER A 253 -47.28 -11.94 2.23
N ARG A 254 -48.54 -11.54 2.39
CA ARG A 254 -49.62 -12.42 2.85
C ARG A 254 -49.79 -13.65 1.96
N VAL A 255 -49.77 -13.47 0.64
CA VAL A 255 -50.03 -14.54 -0.32
C VAL A 255 -48.84 -15.51 -0.40
N TYR A 256 -47.62 -15.00 -0.45
CA TYR A 256 -46.43 -15.81 -0.75
C TYR A 256 -45.56 -16.18 0.44
N LEU A 257 -45.49 -15.34 1.48
CA LEU A 257 -44.63 -15.58 2.64
C LEU A 257 -45.41 -16.10 3.86
N PHE A 258 -46.62 -15.58 4.08
CA PHE A 258 -47.41 -15.86 5.30
C PHE A 258 -48.86 -16.26 5.02
N PRO A 259 -49.12 -17.27 4.17
CA PRO A 259 -50.49 -17.69 3.86
C PRO A 259 -51.22 -18.13 5.13
N GLY A 260 -52.30 -17.43 5.47
CA GLY A 260 -53.12 -17.70 6.66
C GLY A 260 -52.51 -17.31 8.01
N ASN A 261 -51.34 -16.67 8.03
CA ASN A 261 -50.68 -16.21 9.26
C ASN A 261 -50.58 -14.67 9.29
N GLY A 262 -51.72 -14.01 9.51
CA GLY A 262 -51.81 -12.55 9.55
C GLY A 262 -50.89 -11.90 10.60
N ARG A 263 -50.68 -12.53 11.75
CA ARG A 263 -49.75 -12.00 12.78
C ARG A 263 -48.30 -11.92 12.28
N ALA A 264 -47.84 -12.93 11.54
CA ALA A 264 -46.51 -12.89 10.95
C ALA A 264 -46.44 -11.85 9.82
N ASN A 265 -47.54 -11.67 9.07
CA ASN A 265 -47.66 -10.62 8.05
C ASN A 265 -47.57 -9.20 8.67
N ASP A 266 -48.30 -8.96 9.75
CA ASP A 266 -48.26 -7.69 10.50
C ASP A 266 -46.87 -7.35 11.01
N PHE A 267 -46.20 -8.37 11.59
CA PHE A 267 -44.82 -8.24 12.02
C PHE A 267 -43.91 -7.89 10.84
N PHE A 268 -44.03 -8.60 9.72
CA PHE A 268 -43.23 -8.35 8.53
C PHE A 268 -43.43 -6.92 8.01
N ILE A 269 -44.67 -6.46 7.87
CA ILE A 269 -44.98 -5.12 7.36
C ILE A 269 -44.39 -4.05 8.28
N GLY A 270 -44.65 -4.13 9.58
CA GLY A 270 -44.19 -3.13 10.52
C GLY A 270 -42.68 -3.15 10.74
N PHE A 271 -42.06 -4.34 10.86
CA PHE A 271 -40.61 -4.48 11.00
C PHE A 271 -39.87 -3.90 9.80
N ASN A 272 -40.30 -4.24 8.57
CA ASN A 272 -39.67 -3.70 7.36
C ASN A 272 -39.85 -2.19 7.23
N ALA A 273 -40.99 -1.62 7.65
CA ALA A 273 -41.18 -0.17 7.64
C ALA A 273 -40.15 0.55 8.53
N TRP A 274 -39.95 0.06 9.76
CA TRP A 274 -39.04 0.67 10.72
C TRP A 274 -37.55 0.43 10.41
N ILE A 275 -37.18 -0.80 10.10
CA ILE A 275 -35.79 -1.12 9.72
C ILE A 275 -35.44 -0.49 8.37
N GLY A 276 -36.37 -0.46 7.42
CA GLY A 276 -36.19 0.23 6.14
C GLY A 276 -35.93 1.73 6.33
N MET A 277 -36.61 2.38 7.28
CA MET A 277 -36.32 3.75 7.68
C MET A 277 -34.89 3.91 8.22
N THR A 278 -34.44 3.05 9.13
CA THR A 278 -33.05 3.06 9.63
C THR A 278 -32.04 2.89 8.49
N ILE A 279 -32.23 1.89 7.63
CA ILE A 279 -31.33 1.62 6.50
C ILE A 279 -31.32 2.81 5.53
N SER A 280 -32.47 3.43 5.27
CA SER A 280 -32.56 4.63 4.42
C SER A 280 -31.77 5.79 5.03
N VAL A 281 -31.84 6.01 6.34
CA VAL A 281 -31.08 7.06 7.03
C VAL A 281 -29.58 6.78 6.97
N VAL A 282 -29.16 5.54 7.23
CA VAL A 282 -27.75 5.13 7.13
C VAL A 282 -27.22 5.29 5.71
N SER A 283 -28.05 4.95 4.71
CA SER A 283 -27.75 5.22 3.31
C SER A 283 -27.54 6.71 3.05
N CYS A 284 -28.43 7.58 3.53
CA CYS A 284 -28.24 9.04 3.43
C CYS A 284 -26.93 9.51 4.09
N ILE A 285 -26.61 9.03 5.29
CA ILE A 285 -25.37 9.33 6.00
C ILE A 285 -24.15 8.97 5.14
N SER A 286 -24.17 7.80 4.52
CA SER A 286 -23.10 7.28 3.68
C SER A 286 -22.96 8.07 2.37
N ILE A 287 -24.07 8.35 1.69
CA ILE A 287 -24.13 8.99 0.36
C ILE A 287 -23.76 10.47 0.42
N MET A 288 -24.23 11.19 1.43
CA MET A 288 -23.96 12.62 1.63
C MET A 288 -22.74 12.87 2.53
N GLU A 289 -22.06 11.80 2.97
CA GLU A 289 -20.88 11.86 3.85
C GLU A 289 -21.13 12.72 5.11
N ILE A 290 -22.31 12.57 5.71
CA ILE A 290 -22.78 13.38 6.84
C ILE A 290 -21.80 13.32 8.02
N MET A 291 -21.14 12.17 8.22
CA MET A 291 -20.11 11.97 9.26
C MET A 291 -18.85 12.82 9.06
N ARG A 292 -18.65 13.45 7.89
CA ARG A 292 -17.56 14.41 7.64
C ARG A 292 -18.00 15.87 7.76
N LYS A 293 -19.30 16.11 7.92
CA LYS A 293 -19.89 17.44 8.13
C LYS A 293 -19.89 17.80 9.62
N ASN A 294 -20.69 18.81 9.97
CA ASN A 294 -20.85 19.32 11.34
C ASN A 294 -21.55 18.31 12.27
N ILE A 295 -21.18 18.32 13.56
CA ILE A 295 -21.73 17.49 14.63
C ILE A 295 -23.27 17.58 14.74
N PHE A 296 -23.86 18.77 14.58
CA PHE A 296 -25.32 18.92 14.64
C PHE A 296 -26.03 18.08 13.59
N LEU A 297 -25.47 18.01 12.37
CA LEU A 297 -26.01 17.23 11.28
C LEU A 297 -25.82 15.72 11.51
N ARG A 298 -24.74 15.32 12.20
CA ARG A 298 -24.55 13.91 12.57
C ARG A 298 -25.62 13.47 13.57
N ILE A 299 -25.85 14.27 14.61
CA ILE A 299 -26.85 13.98 15.65
C ILE A 299 -28.25 13.91 15.05
N SER A 300 -28.62 14.83 14.14
CA SER A 300 -29.94 14.85 13.51
C SER A 300 -30.24 13.63 12.62
N TYR A 301 -29.23 12.87 12.20
CA TYR A 301 -29.40 11.61 11.47
C TYR A 301 -29.22 10.37 12.36
N ILE A 302 -28.42 10.44 13.43
CA ILE A 302 -28.28 9.31 14.38
C ILE A 302 -29.57 9.09 15.17
N ILE A 303 -30.22 10.17 15.63
CA ILE A 303 -31.45 10.06 16.44
C ILE A 303 -32.55 9.31 15.66
N PRO A 304 -32.90 9.67 14.41
CA PRO A 304 -33.94 8.96 13.68
C PRO A 304 -33.53 7.53 13.27
N ALA A 305 -32.24 7.26 13.05
CA ALA A 305 -31.76 5.90 12.81
C ALA A 305 -31.99 4.99 14.03
N MET A 306 -31.71 5.50 15.24
CA MET A 306 -31.98 4.83 16.51
C MET A 306 -33.48 4.66 16.75
N LEU A 307 -34.27 5.69 16.46
CA LEU A 307 -35.74 5.62 16.55
C LEU A 307 -36.28 4.49 15.67
N GLY A 308 -35.73 4.30 14.46
CA GLY A 308 -36.12 3.20 13.59
C GLY A 308 -35.79 1.81 14.16
N LEU A 309 -34.63 1.64 14.80
CA LEU A 309 -34.28 0.38 15.46
C LEU A 309 -35.23 0.06 16.62
N VAL A 310 -35.53 1.07 17.45
CA VAL A 310 -36.47 0.94 18.57
C VAL A 310 -37.89 0.67 18.07
N GLY A 311 -38.31 1.33 16.98
CA GLY A 311 -39.59 1.09 16.33
C GLY A 311 -39.74 -0.33 15.79
N GLY A 312 -38.66 -0.92 15.26
CA GLY A 312 -38.63 -2.33 14.86
C GLY A 312 -38.92 -3.28 16.03
N LEU A 313 -38.41 -2.98 17.22
CA LEU A 313 -38.72 -3.73 18.45
C LEU A 313 -40.19 -3.56 18.86
N PHE A 314 -40.75 -2.34 18.81
CA PHE A 314 -42.18 -2.13 19.11
C PHE A 314 -43.10 -2.83 18.10
N SER A 315 -42.68 -2.92 16.84
CA SER A 315 -43.39 -3.68 15.83
C SER A 315 -43.37 -5.19 16.15
N ALA A 316 -42.24 -5.72 16.63
CA ALA A 316 -42.14 -7.09 17.13
C ALA A 316 -43.09 -7.39 18.30
N LEU A 317 -43.42 -6.38 19.10
CA LEU A 317 -44.35 -6.47 20.22
C LEU A 317 -45.82 -6.22 19.82
N GLY A 318 -46.12 -6.05 18.52
CA GLY A 318 -47.48 -5.82 18.03
C GLY A 318 -48.03 -4.42 18.34
N MET A 319 -47.18 -3.44 18.66
CA MET A 319 -47.60 -2.09 19.06
C MET A 319 -47.75 -1.11 17.87
N ASN A 320 -47.99 -1.63 16.67
CA ASN A 320 -48.02 -0.84 15.44
C ASN A 320 -49.14 0.21 15.43
N LEU A 321 -50.27 -0.02 16.10
CA LEU A 321 -51.35 0.96 16.21
C LEU A 321 -50.94 2.25 16.94
N VAL A 322 -50.12 2.11 17.99
CA VAL A 322 -49.68 3.23 18.84
C VAL A 322 -48.50 3.96 18.21
N PHE A 323 -47.51 3.21 17.71
CA PHE A 323 -46.26 3.79 17.22
C PHE A 323 -46.23 4.05 15.70
N GLY A 324 -47.14 3.46 14.92
CA GLY A 324 -47.25 3.67 13.47
C GLY A 324 -47.43 5.14 13.06
N PRO A 325 -48.29 5.93 13.73
CA PRO A 325 -48.39 7.37 13.50
C PRO A 325 -47.08 8.11 13.76
N ILE A 326 -46.37 7.77 14.84
CA ILE A 326 -45.07 8.37 15.20
C ILE A 326 -44.03 8.05 14.12
N GLY A 327 -43.96 6.80 13.67
CA GLY A 327 -43.08 6.38 12.58
C GLY A 327 -43.38 7.11 11.28
N SER A 328 -44.66 7.32 10.96
CA SER A 328 -45.09 8.05 9.75
C SER A 328 -44.67 9.53 9.79
N LEU A 329 -44.81 10.20 10.96
CA LEU A 329 -44.35 11.57 11.16
C LEU A 329 -42.82 11.67 11.12
N ALA A 330 -42.12 10.71 11.72
CA ALA A 330 -40.66 10.66 11.70
C ALA A 330 -40.12 10.45 10.28
N ALA A 331 -40.75 9.57 9.48
CA ALA A 331 -40.39 9.36 8.08
C ALA A 331 -40.55 10.65 7.25
N LEU A 332 -41.62 11.43 7.48
CA LEU A 332 -41.79 12.73 6.84
C LEU A 332 -40.69 13.73 7.27
N ALA A 333 -40.43 13.85 8.57
CA ALA A 333 -39.40 14.74 9.07
C ALA A 333 -38.01 14.42 8.47
N ILE A 334 -37.68 13.13 8.34
CA ILE A 334 -36.45 12.67 7.69
C ILE A 334 -36.47 13.01 6.19
N ALA A 335 -37.58 12.79 5.49
CA ALA A 335 -37.67 13.08 4.06
C ALA A 335 -37.46 14.57 3.78
N ILE A 336 -38.03 15.46 4.61
CA ILE A 336 -37.82 16.91 4.55
C ILE A 336 -36.37 17.26 4.90
N LEU A 337 -35.81 16.67 5.95
CA LEU A 337 -34.40 16.87 6.33
C LEU A 337 -33.46 16.47 5.20
N ASN A 338 -33.66 15.30 4.58
CA ASN A 338 -32.89 14.81 3.45
C ASN A 338 -32.99 15.79 2.27
N MET A 339 -34.18 16.27 1.95
CA MET A 339 -34.41 17.25 0.88
C MET A 339 -33.65 18.55 1.16
N CYS A 340 -33.80 19.15 2.34
CA CYS A 340 -33.14 20.39 2.71
C CYS A 340 -31.61 20.27 2.67
N VAL A 341 -31.06 19.19 3.24
CA VAL A 341 -29.62 18.93 3.28
C VAL A 341 -29.06 18.70 1.88
N ALA A 342 -29.76 17.92 1.05
CA ALA A 342 -29.33 17.65 -0.32
C ALA A 342 -29.36 18.91 -1.19
N ILE A 343 -30.36 19.79 -1.00
CA ILE A 343 -30.43 21.09 -1.69
C ILE A 343 -29.29 22.00 -1.22
N TYR A 344 -29.02 22.07 0.09
CA TYR A 344 -27.96 22.89 0.65
C TYR A 344 -26.57 22.50 0.10
N TYR A 345 -26.29 21.20 0.03
CA TYR A 345 -25.01 20.66 -0.48
C TYR A 345 -25.01 20.33 -1.99
N ARG A 346 -25.97 20.85 -2.77
CA ARG A 346 -26.12 20.49 -4.20
C ARG A 346 -24.91 20.82 -5.08
N ASN A 347 -24.04 21.73 -4.64
CA ASN A 347 -22.90 22.22 -5.43
C ASN A 347 -21.56 21.52 -5.14
N GLU A 348 -21.45 20.68 -4.10
CA GLU A 348 -20.15 20.10 -3.68
C GLU A 348 -19.58 19.08 -4.68
N ASP A 349 -20.45 18.28 -5.32
CA ASP A 349 -20.06 17.22 -6.26
C ASP A 349 -20.54 17.54 -7.70
N GLY A 350 -20.57 18.83 -8.07
CA GLY A 350 -20.96 19.27 -9.42
C GLY A 350 -22.33 18.74 -9.87
N PHE A 351 -22.37 18.04 -11.01
CA PHE A 351 -23.62 17.48 -11.55
C PHE A 351 -24.20 16.36 -10.67
N ALA A 352 -23.34 15.50 -10.09
CA ALA A 352 -23.77 14.44 -9.18
C ALA A 352 -24.43 15.02 -7.92
N GLY A 353 -23.93 16.15 -7.42
CA GLY A 353 -24.56 16.89 -6.32
C GLY A 353 -25.99 17.34 -6.64
N LYS A 354 -26.21 17.89 -7.83
CA LYS A 354 -27.54 18.31 -8.31
C LYS A 354 -28.49 17.11 -8.48
N MET A 355 -28.02 15.99 -9.03
CA MET A 355 -28.83 14.77 -9.15
C MET A 355 -29.30 14.25 -7.80
N ARG A 356 -28.43 14.24 -6.78
CA ARG A 356 -28.83 13.86 -5.40
C ARG A 356 -29.89 14.81 -4.83
N ALA A 357 -29.73 16.11 -5.03
CA ALA A 357 -30.72 17.09 -4.59
C ALA A 357 -32.08 16.84 -5.25
N THR A 358 -32.11 16.57 -6.56
CA THR A 358 -33.33 16.21 -7.28
C THR A 358 -33.95 14.92 -6.75
N ALA A 359 -33.14 13.89 -6.51
CA ALA A 359 -33.60 12.59 -5.99
C ALA A 359 -34.31 12.72 -4.63
N TYR A 360 -33.67 13.39 -3.67
CA TYR A 360 -34.25 13.58 -2.35
C TYR A 360 -35.43 14.57 -2.35
N SER A 361 -35.45 15.55 -3.24
CA SER A 361 -36.61 16.44 -3.40
C SER A 361 -37.83 15.70 -3.95
N LEU A 362 -37.65 14.86 -4.97
CA LEU A 362 -38.71 14.03 -5.54
C LEU A 362 -39.34 13.13 -4.45
N THR A 363 -38.50 12.54 -3.61
CA THR A 363 -38.94 11.68 -2.50
C THR A 363 -39.60 12.48 -1.39
N GLY A 364 -39.06 13.64 -1.03
CA GLY A 364 -39.63 14.54 -0.03
C GLY A 364 -41.07 14.94 -0.38
N ILE A 365 -41.30 15.31 -1.64
CA ILE A 365 -42.63 15.62 -2.17
C ILE A 365 -43.53 14.37 -2.14
N GLY A 366 -43.03 13.24 -2.63
CA GLY A 366 -43.79 11.98 -2.66
C GLY A 366 -44.23 11.50 -1.27
N VAL A 367 -43.35 11.54 -0.27
CA VAL A 367 -43.66 11.18 1.12
C VAL A 367 -44.67 12.17 1.72
N SER A 368 -44.51 13.46 1.44
CA SER A 368 -45.44 14.50 1.91
C SER A 368 -46.86 14.26 1.39
N MET A 369 -46.99 13.99 0.09
CA MET A 369 -48.27 13.66 -0.53
C MET A 369 -48.89 12.37 0.04
N ALA A 370 -48.09 11.32 0.20
CA ALA A 370 -48.54 10.05 0.77
C ALA A 370 -49.03 10.23 2.23
N LEU A 371 -48.35 11.04 3.04
CA LEU A 371 -48.79 11.29 4.42
C LEU A 371 -50.07 12.12 4.47
N MET A 372 -50.19 13.16 3.64
CA MET A 372 -51.42 13.97 3.56
C MET A 372 -52.63 13.09 3.22
N GLN A 373 -52.47 12.13 2.31
CA GLN A 373 -53.52 11.14 2.02
C GLN A 373 -53.80 10.23 3.22
N ARG A 374 -52.76 9.73 3.90
CA ARG A 374 -52.90 8.85 5.07
C ARG A 374 -53.63 9.53 6.23
N LEU A 375 -53.43 10.84 6.39
CA LEU A 375 -54.13 11.70 7.36
C LEU A 375 -55.53 12.15 6.92
N GLY A 376 -55.99 11.74 5.73
CA GLY A 376 -57.35 12.04 5.25
C GLY A 376 -57.53 13.45 4.69
N ALA A 377 -56.47 14.10 4.19
CA ALA A 377 -56.57 15.43 3.60
C ALA A 377 -57.47 15.43 2.33
N PRO A 378 -58.49 16.30 2.24
CA PRO A 378 -59.58 16.18 1.26
C PRO A 378 -59.25 16.58 -0.20
N LEU A 379 -57.98 16.87 -0.55
CA LEU A 379 -57.60 17.56 -1.79
C LEU A 379 -56.65 16.79 -2.73
N LEU A 380 -56.33 15.52 -2.46
CA LEU A 380 -55.40 14.75 -3.30
C LEU A 380 -56.15 13.74 -4.19
N PRO A 381 -56.01 13.81 -5.53
CA PRO A 381 -56.61 12.84 -6.45
C PRO A 381 -56.06 11.41 -6.25
N ASN A 382 -56.83 10.40 -6.66
CA ASN A 382 -56.48 8.98 -6.47
C ASN A 382 -55.15 8.55 -7.09
N PHE A 383 -54.68 9.21 -8.17
CA PHE A 383 -53.38 8.90 -8.79
C PHE A 383 -52.18 9.17 -7.84
N VAL A 384 -52.36 9.99 -6.81
CA VAL A 384 -51.33 10.33 -5.83
C VAL A 384 -50.84 9.09 -5.06
N MET A 385 -51.70 8.08 -4.92
CA MET A 385 -51.35 6.79 -4.28
C MET A 385 -50.22 6.06 -5.02
N HIS A 386 -50.14 6.24 -6.34
CA HIS A 386 -49.07 5.67 -7.17
C HIS A 386 -47.87 6.61 -7.35
N ALA A 387 -48.06 7.91 -7.13
CA ALA A 387 -47.00 8.92 -7.29
C ALA A 387 -45.81 8.69 -6.34
N TYR A 388 -46.06 8.19 -5.12
CA TYR A 388 -45.00 7.86 -4.18
C TYR A 388 -44.09 6.72 -4.70
N GLY A 389 -44.66 5.66 -5.28
CA GLY A 389 -43.88 4.54 -5.83
C GLY A 389 -43.01 4.95 -7.00
N ILE A 390 -43.52 5.87 -7.84
CA ILE A 390 -42.75 6.47 -8.95
C ILE A 390 -41.64 7.37 -8.40
N ALA A 391 -41.93 8.18 -7.38
CA ALA A 391 -40.95 9.07 -6.77
C ALA A 391 -39.75 8.30 -6.19
N VAL A 392 -40.01 7.18 -5.50
CA VAL A 392 -38.94 6.37 -4.89
C VAL A 392 -38.11 5.64 -5.96
N LEU A 393 -38.73 5.12 -7.01
CA LEU A 393 -37.98 4.58 -8.14
C LEU A 393 -37.07 5.64 -8.79
N GLY A 394 -37.64 6.82 -9.08
CA GLY A 394 -36.90 7.94 -9.64
C GLY A 394 -35.74 8.36 -8.74
N GLN A 395 -35.95 8.35 -7.42
CA GLN A 395 -34.89 8.57 -6.43
C GLN A 395 -33.78 7.53 -6.54
N MET A 396 -34.10 6.23 -6.48
CA MET A 396 -33.09 5.16 -6.52
C MET A 396 -32.29 5.20 -7.82
N LEU A 397 -32.96 5.49 -8.94
CA LEU A 397 -32.33 5.66 -10.25
C LEU A 397 -31.38 6.87 -10.27
N LEU A 398 -31.84 8.03 -9.79
CA LEU A 398 -31.04 9.25 -9.74
C LEU A 398 -29.85 9.11 -8.78
N LEU A 399 -30.01 8.44 -7.64
CA LEU A 399 -28.91 8.18 -6.69
C LEU A 399 -27.88 7.22 -7.29
N THR A 400 -28.34 6.15 -7.95
CA THR A 400 -27.46 5.19 -8.65
C THR A 400 -26.68 5.91 -9.76
N GLY A 401 -27.36 6.75 -10.55
CA GLY A 401 -26.74 7.56 -11.59
C GLY A 401 -25.77 8.61 -11.05
N ALA A 402 -26.13 9.30 -9.95
CA ALA A 402 -25.27 10.29 -9.31
C ALA A 402 -23.96 9.67 -8.82
N MET A 403 -24.00 8.45 -8.28
CA MET A 403 -22.78 7.73 -7.90
C MET A 403 -21.94 7.37 -9.13
N ALA A 404 -22.56 6.89 -10.21
CA ALA A 404 -21.84 6.58 -11.44
C ALA A 404 -21.15 7.81 -12.06
N VAL A 405 -21.81 8.98 -12.04
CA VAL A 405 -21.20 10.25 -12.48
C VAL A 405 -20.04 10.63 -11.58
N ARG A 406 -20.24 10.59 -10.25
CA ARG A 406 -19.18 10.90 -9.28
C ARG A 406 -17.96 9.99 -9.45
N MET A 407 -18.20 8.71 -9.74
CA MET A 407 -17.15 7.73 -10.04
C MET A 407 -16.36 8.14 -11.30
N ARG A 408 -17.05 8.49 -12.39
CA ARG A 408 -16.42 8.94 -13.63
C ARG A 408 -15.56 10.19 -13.42
N ASP A 409 -16.07 11.15 -12.65
CA ASP A 409 -15.35 12.38 -12.32
C ASP A 409 -14.09 12.07 -11.49
N MET A 410 -14.19 11.21 -10.48
CA MET A 410 -13.03 10.77 -9.70
C MET A 410 -12.01 10.01 -10.55
N GLU A 411 -12.43 9.10 -11.41
CA GLU A 411 -11.53 8.38 -12.31
C GLU A 411 -10.79 9.33 -13.25
N SER A 412 -11.48 10.33 -13.82
CA SER A 412 -10.85 11.32 -14.69
C SER A 412 -9.79 12.14 -13.94
N ARG A 413 -10.06 12.55 -12.69
CA ARG A 413 -9.12 13.26 -11.84
C ARG A 413 -7.91 12.40 -11.51
N ASN A 414 -8.11 11.13 -11.16
CA ASN A 414 -7.02 10.20 -10.88
C ASN A 414 -6.14 9.95 -12.11
N ARG A 415 -6.72 9.87 -13.32
CA ARG A 415 -5.95 9.77 -14.57
C ARG A 415 -5.10 11.01 -14.80
N MET A 416 -5.66 12.20 -14.60
CA MET A 416 -4.90 13.45 -14.73
C MET A 416 -3.76 13.55 -13.72
N ILE A 417 -3.98 13.15 -12.46
CA ILE A 417 -2.93 13.11 -11.43
C ILE A 417 -1.82 12.14 -11.85
N ARG A 418 -2.17 10.92 -12.25
CA ARG A 418 -1.19 9.91 -12.67
C ARG A 418 -0.39 10.32 -13.91
N GLN A 419 -1.01 11.06 -14.82
CA GLN A 419 -0.32 11.63 -15.98
C GLN A 419 0.67 12.70 -15.56
N ARG A 420 0.30 13.60 -14.64
CA ARG A 420 1.22 14.62 -14.09
C ARG A 420 2.39 13.96 -13.35
N GLU A 421 2.13 12.94 -12.55
CA GLU A 421 3.18 12.16 -11.86
C GLU A 421 4.16 11.55 -12.88
N LEU A 422 3.65 10.94 -13.96
CA LEU A 422 4.50 10.38 -15.02
C LEU A 422 5.31 11.45 -15.75
N GLU A 423 4.73 12.61 -16.06
CA GLU A 423 5.45 13.72 -16.68
C GLU A 423 6.57 14.23 -15.76
N THR A 424 6.27 14.42 -14.46
CA THR A 424 7.29 14.81 -13.47
C THR A 424 8.41 13.78 -13.35
N ALA A 425 8.08 12.48 -13.33
CA ALA A 425 9.06 11.40 -13.29
C ALA A 425 9.98 11.41 -14.52
N LYS A 426 9.41 11.56 -15.73
CA LYS A 426 10.20 11.67 -16.97
C LYS A 426 11.13 12.89 -16.98
N THR A 427 10.66 14.04 -16.49
CA THR A 427 11.52 15.23 -16.40
C THR A 427 12.66 15.04 -15.40
N ALA A 428 12.40 14.37 -14.28
CA ALA A 428 13.43 14.05 -13.28
C ALA A 428 14.45 13.03 -13.81
N GLU A 429 13.97 11.99 -14.52
CA GLU A 429 14.82 10.99 -15.18
C GLU A 429 15.75 11.64 -16.22
N LYS A 430 15.20 12.50 -17.08
CA LYS A 430 16.02 13.23 -18.06
C LYS A 430 17.09 14.08 -17.38
N LYS A 431 16.72 14.86 -16.36
CA LYS A 431 17.69 15.70 -15.62
C LYS A 431 18.76 14.86 -14.92
N ALA A 432 18.41 13.67 -14.42
CA ALA A 432 19.37 12.76 -13.82
C ALA A 432 20.32 12.17 -14.88
N ALA A 433 19.81 11.81 -16.06
CA ALA A 433 20.64 11.34 -17.17
C ALA A 433 21.62 12.42 -17.64
N ASP A 434 21.15 13.65 -17.85
CA ASP A 434 21.98 14.80 -18.24
C ASP A 434 23.10 15.07 -17.20
N LEU A 435 22.77 14.99 -15.90
CA LEU A 435 23.75 15.16 -14.82
C LEU A 435 24.76 14.00 -14.76
N VAL A 436 24.32 12.76 -15.01
CA VAL A 436 25.24 11.61 -15.07
C VAL A 436 26.21 11.78 -16.23
N GLU A 437 25.74 12.21 -17.40
CA GLU A 437 26.58 12.47 -18.58
C GLU A 437 27.64 13.54 -18.27
N GLU A 438 27.24 14.69 -17.72
CA GLU A 438 28.15 15.76 -17.29
C GLU A 438 29.21 15.25 -16.29
N ARG A 439 28.79 14.50 -15.26
CA ARG A 439 29.73 13.93 -14.26
C ARG A 439 30.66 12.88 -14.85
N THR A 440 30.20 12.10 -15.82
CA THR A 440 31.07 11.13 -16.50
C THR A 440 32.13 11.80 -17.35
N GLU A 441 31.81 12.91 -18.02
CA GLU A 441 32.79 13.70 -18.79
C GLU A 441 33.82 14.36 -17.87
N GLU A 442 33.38 14.99 -16.78
CA GLU A 442 34.28 15.57 -15.76
C GLU A 442 35.22 14.50 -15.18
N LEU A 443 34.70 13.33 -14.83
CA LEU A 443 35.48 12.24 -14.27
C LEU A 443 36.49 11.68 -15.28
N ALA A 444 36.11 11.56 -16.57
CA ALA A 444 37.01 11.12 -17.62
C ALA A 444 38.18 12.10 -17.81
N SER A 445 37.90 13.41 -17.82
CA SER A 445 38.93 14.45 -17.90
C SER A 445 39.85 14.45 -16.67
N ALA A 446 39.29 14.38 -15.46
CA ALA A 446 40.07 14.33 -14.22
C ALA A 446 40.95 13.08 -14.15
N LYS A 447 40.44 11.92 -14.63
CA LYS A 447 41.22 10.69 -14.74
C LYS A 447 42.39 10.86 -15.70
N GLN A 448 42.17 11.44 -16.88
CA GLN A 448 43.25 11.65 -17.84
C GLN A 448 44.35 12.56 -17.27
N VAL A 449 43.98 13.67 -16.63
CA VAL A 449 44.95 14.57 -15.96
C VAL A 449 45.73 13.83 -14.87
N ALA A 450 45.08 12.97 -14.09
CA ALA A 450 45.75 12.17 -13.07
C ALA A 450 46.72 11.14 -13.66
N GLU A 451 46.37 10.50 -14.78
CA GLU A 451 47.24 9.57 -15.49
C GLU A 451 48.47 10.26 -16.08
N GLU A 452 48.31 11.44 -16.69
CA GLU A 452 49.42 12.26 -17.20
C GLU A 452 50.36 12.71 -16.07
N ALA A 453 49.81 13.17 -14.95
CA ALA A 453 50.60 13.56 -13.78
C ALA A 453 51.39 12.38 -13.19
N LEU A 454 50.79 11.19 -13.15
CA LEU A 454 51.44 9.97 -12.68
C LEU A 454 52.60 9.57 -13.62
N GLN A 455 52.40 9.63 -14.93
CA GLN A 455 53.47 9.33 -15.90
C GLN A 455 54.65 10.30 -15.76
N ALA A 456 54.38 11.60 -15.64
CA ALA A 456 55.42 12.61 -15.45
C ALA A 456 56.23 12.38 -14.16
N GLU A 457 55.58 11.99 -13.06
CA GLU A 457 56.27 11.67 -11.81
C GLU A 457 57.16 10.43 -11.96
N LEU A 458 56.68 9.37 -12.62
CA LEU A 458 57.47 8.16 -12.87
C LEU A 458 58.70 8.44 -13.77
N GLU A 459 58.55 9.29 -14.79
CA GLU A 459 59.67 9.71 -15.63
C GLU A 459 60.70 10.53 -14.85
N SER A 460 60.25 11.47 -14.01
CA SER A 460 61.10 12.25 -13.10
C SER A 460 61.90 11.36 -12.15
N GLN A 461 61.26 10.32 -11.59
CA GLN A 461 61.94 9.33 -10.75
C GLN A 461 63.01 8.56 -11.51
N ARG A 462 62.71 8.06 -12.72
CA ARG A 462 63.68 7.36 -13.57
C ARG A 462 64.88 8.24 -13.95
N GLN A 463 64.63 9.50 -14.30
CA GLN A 463 65.70 10.45 -14.62
C GLN A 463 66.64 10.69 -13.42
N LYS A 464 66.09 10.80 -12.21
CA LYS A 464 66.90 10.93 -10.98
C LYS A 464 67.80 9.71 -10.77
N ILE A 465 67.28 8.50 -10.92
CA ILE A 465 68.07 7.26 -10.77
C ILE A 465 69.20 7.23 -11.81
N ASN A 466 68.88 7.41 -13.09
CA ASN A 466 69.87 7.41 -14.17
C ASN A 466 70.96 8.47 -13.97
N PHE A 467 70.60 9.65 -13.46
CA PHE A 467 71.55 10.71 -13.15
C PHE A 467 72.56 10.28 -12.09
N PHE A 468 72.09 9.69 -10.98
CA PHE A 468 73.00 9.22 -9.93
C PHE A 468 73.90 8.09 -10.42
N GLU A 469 73.38 7.15 -11.22
CA GLU A 469 74.18 6.07 -11.83
C GLU A 469 75.31 6.61 -12.72
N ALA A 470 74.99 7.54 -13.61
CA ALA A 470 75.98 8.17 -14.48
C ALA A 470 77.06 8.93 -13.69
N VAL A 471 76.62 9.72 -12.69
CA VAL A 471 77.50 10.50 -11.80
C VAL A 471 78.49 9.59 -11.08
N SER A 472 78.02 8.53 -10.45
CA SER A 472 78.90 7.66 -9.66
C SER A 472 79.88 6.85 -10.50
N HIS A 473 79.49 6.41 -11.70
CA HIS A 473 80.44 5.80 -12.63
C HIS A 473 81.56 6.77 -13.04
N GLN A 474 81.22 8.03 -13.34
CA GLN A 474 82.20 9.03 -13.74
C GLN A 474 83.13 9.46 -12.61
N TYR A 475 82.69 9.40 -11.35
CA TYR A 475 83.52 9.75 -10.19
C TYR A 475 84.35 8.58 -9.62
N ARG A 476 83.94 7.32 -9.80
CA ARG A 476 84.73 6.14 -9.35
C ARG A 476 86.13 6.11 -9.96
N THR A 477 86.24 6.34 -11.26
CA THR A 477 87.53 6.31 -11.99
C THR A 477 88.54 7.35 -11.49
N PRO A 478 88.21 8.66 -11.41
CA PRO A 478 89.16 9.65 -10.89
C PRO A 478 89.48 9.43 -9.41
N LEU A 479 88.52 9.01 -8.58
CA LEU A 479 88.80 8.70 -7.17
C LEU A 479 89.73 7.50 -7.01
N ALA A 480 89.60 6.46 -7.84
CA ALA A 480 90.52 5.32 -7.88
C ALA A 480 91.94 5.74 -8.29
N ILE A 481 92.07 6.64 -9.28
CA ILE A 481 93.37 7.18 -9.71
C ILE A 481 94.02 8.01 -8.61
N ILE A 482 93.25 8.90 -7.96
CA ILE A 482 93.76 9.72 -6.84
C ILE A 482 94.20 8.80 -5.70
N ARG A 483 93.41 7.78 -5.34
CA ARG A 483 93.76 6.79 -4.31
C ARG A 483 95.06 6.05 -4.66
N ALA A 484 95.16 5.49 -5.86
CA ALA A 484 96.35 4.77 -6.31
C ALA A 484 97.63 5.65 -6.30
N THR A 485 97.48 6.93 -6.67
CA THR A 485 98.59 7.90 -6.63
C THR A 485 99.01 8.21 -5.19
N VAL A 486 98.04 8.41 -4.30
CA VAL A 486 98.29 8.64 -2.87
C VAL A 486 98.92 7.42 -2.22
N ASP A 487 98.52 6.20 -2.63
CA ASP A 487 99.10 4.95 -2.16
C ASP A 487 100.55 4.77 -2.61
N ALA A 488 100.85 5.07 -3.89
CA ALA A 488 102.22 5.03 -4.42
C ALA A 488 103.14 6.05 -3.72
N ILE A 489 102.63 7.24 -3.41
CA ILE A 489 103.39 8.25 -2.63
C ILE A 489 103.65 7.72 -1.22
N GLY A 490 102.67 7.10 -0.57
CA GLY A 490 102.84 6.53 0.78
C GLY A 490 103.89 5.44 0.83
N MET A 491 103.91 4.53 -0.16
CA MET A 491 104.92 3.46 -0.26
C MET A 491 106.36 3.97 -0.50
N SER A 492 106.50 5.21 -0.96
CA SER A 492 107.80 5.82 -1.32
C SER A 492 108.39 6.69 -0.20
N LEU A 493 107.72 6.81 0.94
CA LEU A 493 108.18 7.63 2.08
C LEU A 493 109.21 6.88 2.95
N PRO A 494 110.23 7.56 3.52
CA PRO A 494 111.11 6.99 4.53
C PRO A 494 110.34 6.60 5.80
N THR A 495 110.73 5.50 6.47
CA THR A 495 110.04 4.91 7.65
C THR A 495 109.90 5.83 8.88
N GLU A 496 110.52 7.02 8.88
CA GLU A 496 110.50 7.99 10.00
C GLU A 496 109.78 9.33 9.66
N ASP A 497 109.15 9.47 8.49
CA ASP A 497 108.43 10.71 8.08
C ASP A 497 106.96 10.74 8.55
N GLU A 498 106.76 10.79 9.87
CA GLU A 498 105.44 10.79 10.52
C GLU A 498 104.51 11.93 10.04
N VAL A 499 105.08 13.07 9.62
CA VAL A 499 104.31 14.25 9.21
C VAL A 499 103.61 14.02 7.86
N ASN A 500 104.31 13.43 6.89
CA ASN A 500 103.73 13.14 5.58
C ASN A 500 102.83 11.90 5.58
N GLU A 501 103.17 10.88 6.38
CA GLU A 501 102.28 9.74 6.63
C GLU A 501 100.90 10.19 7.19
N GLY A 502 100.92 11.10 8.17
CA GLY A 502 99.69 11.68 8.72
C GLY A 502 98.86 12.48 7.70
N ARG A 503 99.50 13.09 6.68
CA ARG A 503 98.81 13.80 5.59
C ARG A 503 98.19 12.84 4.59
N ILE A 504 98.93 11.82 4.17
CA ILE A 504 98.45 10.76 3.26
C ILE A 504 97.26 10.04 3.85
N THR A 505 97.34 9.69 5.14
CA THR A 505 96.23 9.05 5.87
C THR A 505 94.97 9.93 5.86
N ARG A 506 95.10 11.26 6.04
CA ARG A 506 93.95 12.18 5.93
C ARG A 506 93.35 12.25 4.52
N VAL A 507 94.17 12.15 3.47
CA VAL A 507 93.71 12.15 2.07
C VAL A 507 93.02 10.83 1.72
N ARG A 508 93.59 9.69 2.11
CA ARG A 508 92.95 8.36 1.97
C ARG A 508 91.57 8.33 2.61
N ARG A 509 91.47 8.89 3.81
CA ARG A 509 90.22 9.08 4.56
C ARG A 509 89.21 9.95 3.83
N ALA A 510 89.64 11.07 3.24
CA ALA A 510 88.76 11.95 2.48
C ALA A 510 88.23 11.28 1.19
N ILE A 511 89.08 10.54 0.48
CA ILE A 511 88.70 9.79 -0.73
C ILE A 511 87.71 8.69 -0.39
N SER A 512 87.98 7.91 0.66
CA SER A 512 87.09 6.83 1.11
C SER A 512 85.72 7.38 1.50
N ARG A 513 85.67 8.51 2.23
CA ARG A 513 84.40 9.19 2.55
C ARG A 513 83.64 9.66 1.31
N LEU A 514 84.32 10.10 0.26
CA LEU A 514 83.67 10.52 -0.99
C LEU A 514 83.07 9.34 -1.77
N VAL A 515 83.81 8.23 -1.84
CA VAL A 515 83.31 6.98 -2.43
C VAL A 515 82.07 6.50 -1.66
N ASP A 516 82.14 6.45 -0.34
CA ASP A 516 81.02 6.07 0.52
C ASP A 516 79.79 6.97 0.29
N ILE A 517 79.96 8.29 0.22
CA ILE A 517 78.85 9.23 -0.01
C ILE A 517 78.22 9.00 -1.39
N LEU A 518 79.02 8.73 -2.42
CA LEU A 518 78.52 8.47 -3.77
C LEU A 518 77.75 7.15 -3.86
N GLU A 519 78.30 6.08 -3.25
CA GLU A 519 77.64 4.78 -3.21
C GLU A 519 76.37 4.82 -2.37
N VAL A 520 76.36 5.56 -1.26
CA VAL A 520 75.15 5.71 -0.45
C VAL A 520 74.09 6.54 -1.17
N ASN A 521 74.44 7.59 -1.91
CA ASN A 521 73.45 8.34 -2.68
C ASN A 521 72.89 7.54 -3.87
N LEU A 522 73.70 6.68 -4.50
CA LEU A 522 73.22 5.71 -5.48
C LEU A 522 72.23 4.73 -4.88
N VAL A 523 72.64 4.06 -3.81
CA VAL A 523 71.83 3.02 -3.19
C VAL A 523 70.58 3.64 -2.56
N ARG A 524 70.67 4.83 -1.98
CA ARG A 524 69.50 5.62 -1.55
C ARG A 524 68.57 5.94 -2.72
N SER A 525 69.08 6.34 -3.87
CA SER A 525 68.24 6.65 -5.04
C SER A 525 67.58 5.40 -5.61
N ARG A 526 68.24 4.23 -5.52
CA ARG A 526 67.64 2.93 -5.85
C ARG A 526 66.59 2.51 -4.83
N VAL A 527 66.88 2.62 -3.52
CA VAL A 527 66.06 2.09 -2.41
C VAL A 527 64.90 3.01 -2.00
N GLN A 528 64.96 4.32 -2.24
CA GLN A 528 63.88 5.27 -1.89
C GLN A 528 62.82 5.48 -2.98
N GLY A 529 63.01 4.93 -4.19
CA GLY A 529 61.98 5.00 -5.22
C GLY A 529 60.76 4.19 -4.81
N ALA A 530 59.54 4.69 -5.07
CA ALA A 530 58.29 3.94 -4.87
C ALA A 530 58.21 2.65 -5.74
N SER A 531 59.19 2.46 -6.61
CA SER A 531 59.37 1.32 -7.53
C SER A 531 60.50 0.35 -7.11
N PHE A 532 61.16 0.56 -5.97
CA PHE A 532 62.26 -0.32 -5.53
C PHE A 532 61.75 -1.73 -5.23
N ARG A 533 62.29 -2.73 -5.93
CA ARG A 533 62.06 -4.15 -5.70
C ARG A 533 63.41 -4.86 -5.79
N ALA A 534 63.79 -5.57 -4.73
CA ALA A 534 64.92 -6.50 -4.78
C ALA A 534 64.59 -7.62 -5.78
N ASP A 535 65.56 -8.07 -6.57
CA ASP A 535 65.36 -9.18 -7.50
C ASP A 535 65.57 -10.49 -6.74
N LEU A 536 64.53 -10.89 -6.01
CA LEU A 536 64.61 -12.01 -5.10
C LEU A 536 64.55 -13.33 -5.87
N GLU A 537 65.64 -14.10 -5.79
CA GLU A 537 65.72 -15.48 -6.29
C GLU A 537 65.94 -16.46 -5.13
N ALA A 538 65.59 -17.74 -5.34
CA ALA A 538 65.78 -18.76 -4.32
C ALA A 538 67.25 -19.20 -4.29
N HIS A 539 67.94 -18.90 -3.20
CA HIS A 539 69.32 -19.32 -2.97
C HIS A 539 69.42 -20.21 -1.73
N THR A 540 70.32 -21.21 -1.78
CA THR A 540 70.68 -21.95 -0.57
C THR A 540 71.53 -21.07 0.35
N VAL A 541 71.37 -21.23 1.66
CA VAL A 541 72.18 -20.51 2.66
C VAL A 541 73.68 -20.71 2.41
N ARG A 542 74.09 -21.94 2.06
CA ARG A 542 75.47 -22.23 1.63
C ARG A 542 75.94 -21.28 0.52
N ASN A 543 75.18 -21.16 -0.57
CA ASN A 543 75.59 -20.34 -1.71
C ASN A 543 75.62 -18.87 -1.36
N LEU A 544 74.63 -18.40 -0.60
CA LEU A 544 74.49 -17.02 -0.18
C LEU A 544 75.66 -16.58 0.72
N ILE A 545 76.02 -17.41 1.71
CA ILE A 545 77.16 -17.15 2.60
C ILE A 545 78.49 -17.32 1.85
N ALA A 546 78.63 -18.33 1.00
CA ALA A 546 79.87 -18.55 0.23
C ALA A 546 80.19 -17.38 -0.70
N ALA A 547 79.18 -16.81 -1.36
CA ALA A 547 79.35 -15.65 -2.23
C ALA A 547 79.83 -14.42 -1.45
N GLY A 548 79.15 -14.07 -0.37
CA GLY A 548 79.51 -12.90 0.45
C GLY A 548 80.83 -13.07 1.22
N THR A 549 81.11 -14.25 1.76
CA THR A 549 82.39 -14.52 2.46
C THR A 549 83.56 -14.60 1.49
N GLY A 550 83.37 -15.17 0.29
CA GLY A 550 84.37 -15.15 -0.78
C GLY A 550 84.74 -13.72 -1.18
N ARG A 551 83.73 -12.87 -1.40
CA ARG A 551 83.91 -11.44 -1.68
C ARG A 551 84.64 -10.71 -0.54
N ALA A 552 84.28 -11.01 0.71
CA ALA A 552 84.92 -10.41 1.88
C ALA A 552 86.41 -10.80 1.99
N MET A 553 86.76 -12.07 1.74
CA MET A 553 88.14 -12.54 1.77
C MET A 553 89.00 -11.96 0.64
N GLU A 554 88.43 -11.71 -0.54
CA GLU A 554 89.13 -10.98 -1.62
C GLU A 554 89.50 -9.56 -1.21
N LEU A 555 88.60 -8.86 -0.53
CA LEU A 555 88.78 -7.48 -0.10
C LEU A 555 89.64 -7.36 1.17
N MET A 556 89.59 -8.37 2.04
CA MET A 556 90.21 -8.38 3.37
C MET A 556 91.00 -9.69 3.58
N PRO A 557 92.12 -9.91 2.86
CA PRO A 557 92.85 -11.18 2.88
C PRO A 557 93.49 -11.51 4.25
N ASN A 558 93.58 -10.53 5.16
CA ASN A 558 94.17 -10.70 6.49
C ASN A 558 93.12 -10.97 7.59
N ALA A 559 91.83 -11.04 7.27
CA ALA A 559 90.78 -11.32 8.24
C ALA A 559 90.76 -12.80 8.63
N GLN A 560 90.74 -13.12 9.94
CA GLN A 560 90.55 -14.49 10.41
C GLN A 560 89.05 -14.75 10.58
N LEU A 561 88.45 -15.34 9.55
CA LEU A 561 87.03 -15.67 9.50
C LEU A 561 86.85 -17.18 9.73
N GLU A 562 86.24 -17.53 10.85
CA GLU A 562 85.73 -18.87 11.11
C GLU A 562 84.30 -18.99 10.59
N LEU A 563 84.03 -19.99 9.74
CA LEU A 563 82.72 -20.21 9.13
C LEU A 563 82.11 -21.51 9.67
N ILE A 564 80.95 -21.40 10.31
CA ILE A 564 80.19 -22.54 10.83
C ILE A 564 78.77 -22.45 10.28
N ILE A 565 78.37 -23.41 9.47
CA ILE A 565 76.99 -23.52 8.96
C ILE A 565 76.41 -24.81 9.55
N GLU A 566 75.30 -24.70 10.28
CA GLU A 566 74.62 -25.87 10.83
C GLU A 566 74.02 -26.72 9.71
N PRO A 567 74.06 -28.07 9.81
CA PRO A 567 73.64 -28.95 8.71
C PRO A 567 72.20 -28.75 8.22
N ASP A 568 71.31 -28.34 9.11
CA ASP A 568 69.89 -28.04 8.83
C ASP A 568 69.67 -26.66 8.21
N ALA A 569 70.58 -25.71 8.43
CA ALA A 569 70.59 -24.41 7.77
C ALA A 569 71.23 -24.45 6.38
N GLU A 570 72.18 -25.36 6.14
CA GLU A 570 73.07 -25.35 4.98
C GLU A 570 72.35 -25.42 3.62
N ASP A 571 71.35 -26.30 3.51
CA ASP A 571 70.55 -26.52 2.29
C ASP A 571 69.20 -25.77 2.32
N ALA A 572 68.94 -24.98 3.36
CA ALA A 572 67.73 -24.18 3.44
C ALA A 572 67.69 -23.12 2.33
N LEU A 573 66.51 -22.91 1.74
CA LEU A 573 66.31 -21.91 0.70
C LEU A 573 65.79 -20.60 1.29
N ILE A 574 66.34 -19.48 0.85
CA ILE A 574 65.89 -18.12 1.19
C ILE A 574 65.65 -17.36 -0.12
N MET A 575 64.61 -16.52 -0.15
CA MET A 575 64.42 -15.55 -1.23
C MET A 575 65.38 -14.39 -1.02
N ALA A 576 66.41 -14.28 -1.85
CA ALA A 576 67.41 -13.24 -1.74
C ALA A 576 67.86 -12.67 -3.07
N ASP A 577 68.22 -11.39 -3.06
CA ASP A 577 68.98 -10.74 -4.11
C ASP A 577 70.46 -10.92 -3.76
N LEU A 578 71.15 -11.76 -4.53
CA LEU A 578 72.51 -12.20 -4.25
C LEU A 578 73.48 -11.02 -4.10
N GLU A 579 73.45 -10.07 -5.04
CA GLU A 579 74.36 -8.91 -5.05
C GLU A 579 74.12 -8.01 -3.85
N MET A 580 72.84 -7.76 -3.50
CA MET A 580 72.52 -6.95 -2.33
C MET A 580 72.91 -7.64 -1.03
N PHE A 581 72.67 -8.95 -0.93
CA PHE A 581 73.05 -9.70 0.26
C PHE A 581 74.57 -9.74 0.47
N GLU A 582 75.36 -9.88 -0.61
CA GLU A 582 76.82 -9.75 -0.56
C GLU A 582 77.26 -8.41 0.04
N ILE A 583 76.63 -7.31 -0.38
CA ILE A 583 76.91 -5.96 0.15
C ILE A 583 76.62 -5.91 1.66
N ALA A 584 75.50 -6.48 2.11
CA ALA A 584 75.15 -6.51 3.52
C ALA A 584 76.18 -7.31 4.34
N LEU A 585 76.59 -8.49 3.84
CA LEU A 585 77.53 -9.34 4.55
C LEU A 585 78.94 -8.75 4.61
N VAL A 586 79.44 -8.24 3.47
CA VAL A 586 80.74 -7.56 3.39
C VAL A 586 80.78 -6.35 4.32
N SER A 587 79.71 -5.55 4.37
CA SER A 587 79.60 -4.37 5.24
C SER A 587 79.75 -4.73 6.73
N VAL A 588 79.16 -5.84 7.17
CA VAL A 588 79.29 -6.29 8.56
C VAL A 588 80.69 -6.83 8.85
N ILE A 589 81.25 -7.67 7.98
CA ILE A 589 82.61 -8.21 8.16
C ILE A 589 83.66 -7.09 8.12
N GLU A 590 83.48 -6.09 7.25
CA GLU A 590 84.35 -4.92 7.19
C GLU A 590 84.29 -4.10 8.50
N ASN A 591 83.11 -3.96 9.11
CA ASN A 591 83.01 -3.35 10.43
C ASN A 591 83.72 -4.20 11.49
N SER A 592 83.53 -5.52 11.50
CA SER A 592 84.17 -6.41 12.46
C SER A 592 85.71 -6.38 12.38
N THR A 593 86.28 -6.21 11.18
CA THR A 593 87.73 -6.02 11.01
C THR A 593 88.20 -4.62 11.39
N LYS A 594 87.47 -3.56 11.01
CA LYS A 594 87.80 -2.16 11.33
C LYS A 594 87.77 -1.85 12.83
N TYR A 595 86.89 -2.51 13.58
CA TYR A 595 86.69 -2.28 15.01
C TYR A 595 87.33 -3.37 15.90
N ALA A 596 88.29 -4.12 15.35
CA ALA A 596 89.11 -5.06 16.12
C ALA A 596 89.92 -4.34 17.22
N SER A 597 90.23 -5.05 18.31
CA SER A 597 91.04 -4.50 19.40
C SER A 597 92.53 -4.60 19.09
N ASP A 598 93.30 -3.53 19.26
CA ASP A 598 94.76 -3.53 19.03
C ASP A 598 95.54 -4.51 19.93
N GLU A 599 94.94 -4.99 21.03
CA GLU A 599 95.55 -5.91 22.00
C GLU A 599 95.28 -7.40 21.71
N ARG A 600 94.41 -7.74 20.73
CA ARG A 600 93.99 -9.12 20.43
C ARG A 600 94.03 -9.38 18.91
N SER A 601 94.24 -10.64 18.50
CA SER A 601 94.01 -11.05 17.11
C SER A 601 92.54 -10.83 16.74
N SER A 602 92.27 -10.23 15.58
CA SER A 602 90.89 -10.06 15.08
C SER A 602 90.35 -11.44 14.72
N GLU A 603 89.38 -11.92 15.51
CA GLU A 603 88.67 -13.18 15.29
C GLU A 603 87.22 -12.86 14.97
N ILE A 604 86.76 -13.33 13.82
CA ILE A 604 85.38 -13.17 13.35
C ILE A 604 84.81 -14.57 13.14
N ALA A 605 83.69 -14.87 13.79
CA ALA A 605 82.95 -16.11 13.60
C ALA A 605 81.63 -15.80 12.90
N LEU A 606 81.39 -16.41 11.75
CA LEU A 606 80.10 -16.41 11.06
C LEU A 606 79.42 -17.74 11.31
N THR A 607 78.29 -17.70 12.01
CA THR A 607 77.45 -18.86 12.28
C THR A 607 76.12 -18.72 11.54
N ALA A 608 75.65 -19.79 10.90
CA ALA A 608 74.31 -19.83 10.33
C ALA A 608 73.55 -21.05 10.84
N GLY A 609 72.38 -20.80 11.43
CA GLY A 609 71.52 -21.83 12.04
C GLY A 609 70.05 -21.62 11.70
N LEU A 610 69.24 -22.65 11.93
CA LEU A 610 67.79 -22.61 11.73
C LEU A 610 67.07 -22.43 13.08
N GLU A 611 66.45 -21.27 13.30
CA GLU A 611 65.62 -21.01 14.48
C GLU A 611 64.14 -20.96 14.08
N GLY A 612 63.45 -22.10 14.23
CA GLY A 612 62.03 -22.19 13.88
C GLY A 612 61.79 -22.14 12.36
N ASP A 613 61.21 -21.03 11.88
CA ASP A 613 60.95 -20.78 10.46
C ASP A 613 61.92 -19.74 9.85
N GLU A 614 62.94 -19.32 10.60
CA GLU A 614 63.90 -18.30 10.18
C GLU A 614 65.32 -18.86 10.16
N ILE A 615 66.08 -18.52 9.13
CA ILE A 615 67.53 -18.69 9.11
C ILE A 615 68.16 -17.50 9.82
N VAL A 616 68.98 -17.80 10.82
CA VAL A 616 69.71 -16.82 11.60
C VAL A 616 71.18 -16.88 11.22
N ILE A 617 71.67 -15.80 10.60
CA ILE A 617 73.08 -15.63 10.22
C ILE A 617 73.69 -14.62 11.19
N SER A 618 74.56 -15.07 12.07
CA SER A 618 75.22 -14.24 13.08
C SER A 618 76.70 -14.06 12.77
N ILE A 619 77.15 -12.82 12.76
CA ILE A 619 78.55 -12.44 12.62
C ILE A 619 79.01 -11.90 13.97
N LYS A 620 79.90 -12.64 14.63
CA LYS A 620 80.45 -12.31 15.95
C LYS A 620 81.91 -11.93 15.83
N ASP A 621 82.27 -10.80 16.39
CA ASP A 621 83.66 -10.34 16.53
C ASP A 621 84.10 -10.27 17.99
N ASN A 622 85.42 -10.22 18.20
CA ASN A 622 86.06 -9.99 19.50
C ASN A 622 86.59 -8.54 19.65
N GLY A 623 85.97 -7.58 18.94
CA GLY A 623 86.41 -6.19 18.86
C GLY A 623 86.14 -5.34 20.10
N VAL A 624 86.24 -4.02 19.96
CA VAL A 624 86.12 -3.05 21.06
C VAL A 624 84.73 -3.02 21.72
N GLY A 625 83.71 -3.54 21.04
CA GLY A 625 82.32 -3.54 21.47
C GLY A 625 81.65 -2.15 21.41
N ILE A 626 80.33 -2.15 21.53
CA ILE A 626 79.44 -0.99 21.39
C ILE A 626 78.76 -0.74 22.74
N PRO A 627 78.74 0.50 23.26
CA PRO A 627 77.99 0.85 24.46
C PRO A 627 76.49 0.56 24.32
N GLU A 628 75.85 0.06 25.38
CA GLU A 628 74.45 -0.36 25.37
C GLU A 628 73.47 0.77 24.98
N ASP A 629 73.79 2.02 25.32
CA ASP A 629 73.00 3.21 24.96
C ASP A 629 73.11 3.60 23.47
N GLU A 630 74.03 2.99 22.73
CA GLU A 630 74.26 3.26 21.31
C GLU A 630 73.71 2.16 20.38
N ILE A 631 73.48 0.94 20.90
CA ILE A 631 73.05 -0.23 20.11
C ILE A 631 71.79 0.05 19.28
N SER A 632 70.77 0.71 19.85
CA SER A 632 69.51 0.97 19.13
C SER A 632 69.65 2.03 18.02
N ARG A 633 70.79 2.71 17.92
CA ARG A 633 71.04 3.82 16.99
C ARG A 633 72.02 3.47 15.87
N ILE A 634 72.73 2.35 15.97
CA ILE A 634 73.78 1.98 15.00
C ILE A 634 73.26 1.71 13.59
N PHE A 635 72.00 1.31 13.45
CA PHE A 635 71.30 1.16 12.17
C PHE A 635 70.73 2.48 11.63
N GLY A 636 70.89 3.58 12.36
CA GLY A 636 70.41 4.90 11.97
C GLY A 636 71.24 5.51 10.84
N ASN A 637 70.58 6.29 9.97
CA ASN A 637 71.22 6.95 8.83
C ASN A 637 72.35 7.90 9.28
N GLY A 638 73.60 7.54 8.98
CA GLY A 638 74.79 8.36 9.23
C GLY A 638 75.26 8.37 10.69
N TYR A 639 74.83 7.41 11.51
CA TYR A 639 75.20 7.35 12.91
C TYR A 639 76.65 6.84 13.10
N ARG A 640 77.40 7.46 14.02
CA ARG A 640 78.76 7.05 14.42
C ARG A 640 78.85 7.04 15.95
N GLY A 641 79.19 5.89 16.52
CA GLY A 641 79.33 5.72 17.97
C GLY A 641 80.63 6.29 18.55
N ARG A 642 80.71 6.36 19.88
CA ARG A 642 81.88 6.92 20.61
C ARG A 642 83.18 6.14 20.37
N SER A 643 83.09 4.82 20.18
CA SER A 643 84.24 3.96 19.85
C SER A 643 84.80 4.21 18.43
N ALA A 644 84.08 4.95 17.59
CA ALA A 644 84.43 5.19 16.19
C ALA A 644 85.09 6.55 15.91
N ILE A 645 85.52 7.30 16.95
CA ILE A 645 86.03 8.68 16.79
C ILE A 645 87.35 8.74 16.00
N ASN A 646 88.21 7.70 16.11
CA ASN A 646 89.51 7.62 15.41
C ASN A 646 89.56 6.58 14.27
N ILE A 647 88.44 5.91 13.98
CA ILE A 647 88.33 4.87 12.94
C ILE A 647 87.61 5.45 11.72
N ASP A 648 88.07 5.12 10.51
CA ASP A 648 87.48 5.66 9.28
C ASP A 648 86.25 4.90 8.79
N GLY A 649 85.15 5.63 8.59
CA GLY A 649 83.89 5.12 8.07
C GLY A 649 82.81 6.20 7.96
N SER A 650 81.88 6.04 7.02
CA SER A 650 80.77 6.97 6.75
C SER A 650 79.57 6.83 7.70
N GLY A 651 79.49 5.76 8.50
CA GLY A 651 78.35 5.51 9.39
C GLY A 651 77.08 5.03 8.66
N LEU A 652 77.23 4.55 7.43
CA LEU A 652 76.11 4.21 6.54
C LEU A 652 76.02 2.70 6.24
N GLY A 653 77.09 1.93 6.53
CA GLY A 653 77.15 0.49 6.28
C GLY A 653 76.04 -0.29 6.98
N LEU A 654 75.79 -0.03 8.27
CA LEU A 654 74.73 -0.72 9.03
C LEU A 654 73.32 -0.23 8.68
N PHE A 655 73.14 1.05 8.34
CA PHE A 655 71.86 1.54 7.80
C PHE A 655 71.50 0.85 6.48
N LEU A 656 72.50 0.59 5.64
CA LEU A 656 72.30 -0.13 4.40
C LEU A 656 71.96 -1.61 4.65
N VAL A 657 72.65 -2.26 5.57
CA VAL A 657 72.34 -3.62 6.02
C VAL A 657 70.88 -3.73 6.47
N ASP A 658 70.39 -2.83 7.32
CA ASP A 658 68.99 -2.81 7.76
C ASP A 658 68.01 -2.72 6.58
N ARG A 659 68.28 -1.85 5.59
CA ARG A 659 67.42 -1.71 4.41
C ARG A 659 67.44 -2.90 3.48
N ILE A 660 68.61 -3.50 3.28
CA ILE A 660 68.77 -4.70 2.45
C ILE A 660 68.06 -5.88 3.11
N ILE A 661 68.33 -6.14 4.39
CA ILE A 661 67.70 -7.25 5.10
C ILE A 661 66.17 -7.06 5.19
N ALA A 662 65.69 -5.83 5.41
CA ALA A 662 64.26 -5.53 5.35
C ALA A 662 63.65 -5.75 3.96
N SER A 663 64.36 -5.48 2.86
CA SER A 663 63.86 -5.77 1.50
C SER A 663 63.78 -7.27 1.19
N HIS A 664 64.47 -8.09 1.98
CA HIS A 664 64.41 -9.56 1.97
C HIS A 664 63.36 -10.11 2.96
N SER A 665 62.50 -9.25 3.50
CA SER A 665 61.53 -9.59 4.55
C SER A 665 62.16 -10.11 5.85
N GLY A 666 63.43 -9.79 6.10
CA GLY A 666 64.15 -10.16 7.32
C GLY A 666 64.26 -9.02 8.33
N THR A 667 64.92 -9.31 9.45
CA THR A 667 65.28 -8.32 10.48
C THR A 667 66.76 -8.41 10.83
N VAL A 668 67.37 -7.27 11.20
CA VAL A 668 68.74 -7.22 11.72
C VAL A 668 68.74 -6.80 13.18
N THR A 669 69.53 -7.49 13.99
CA THR A 669 69.71 -7.18 15.42
C THR A 669 71.18 -7.11 15.78
N ALA A 670 71.50 -6.40 16.87
CA ALA A 670 72.86 -6.28 17.37
C ALA A 670 72.90 -6.52 18.89
N GLU A 671 73.86 -7.33 19.33
CA GLU A 671 74.19 -7.55 20.73
C GLU A 671 75.67 -7.23 20.92
N SER A 672 76.03 -6.42 21.91
CA SER A 672 77.42 -6.01 22.09
C SER A 672 77.73 -5.70 23.55
N LYS A 673 78.98 -5.96 23.93
CA LYS A 673 79.52 -5.59 25.24
C LYS A 673 80.91 -4.99 25.08
N VAL A 674 81.09 -3.78 25.63
CA VAL A 674 82.36 -3.04 25.57
C VAL A 674 83.51 -3.91 26.10
N GLY A 675 84.61 -3.98 25.34
CA GLY A 675 85.81 -4.77 25.64
C GLY A 675 85.69 -6.29 25.40
N THR A 676 84.51 -6.77 24.98
CA THR A 676 84.25 -8.19 24.72
C THR A 676 84.04 -8.47 23.23
N GLY A 677 83.26 -7.65 22.52
CA GLY A 677 82.97 -7.81 21.10
C GLY A 677 81.52 -7.50 20.74
N THR A 678 81.18 -7.65 19.45
CA THR A 678 79.83 -7.41 18.90
C THR A 678 79.33 -8.63 18.13
N THR A 679 78.03 -8.89 18.19
CA THR A 679 77.33 -9.87 17.35
C THR A 679 76.22 -9.16 16.58
N ILE A 680 76.28 -9.23 15.25
CA ILE A 680 75.22 -8.77 14.35
C ILE A 680 74.51 -9.99 13.79
N SER A 681 73.19 -10.05 13.90
CA SER A 681 72.39 -11.20 13.44
C SER A 681 71.38 -10.78 12.39
N PHE A 682 71.35 -11.49 11.26
CA PHE A 682 70.32 -11.40 10.24
C PHE A 682 69.33 -12.53 10.46
N ARG A 683 68.03 -12.21 10.55
CA ARG A 683 66.94 -13.19 10.59
C ARG A 683 66.19 -13.12 9.28
N LEU A 684 66.19 -14.19 8.51
CA LEU A 684 65.57 -14.26 7.19
C LEU A 684 64.55 -15.40 7.14
N PRO A 685 63.36 -15.19 6.56
CA PRO A 685 62.36 -16.24 6.47
C PRO A 685 62.82 -17.35 5.52
N GLN A 686 62.74 -18.59 5.97
CA GLN A 686 63.00 -19.75 5.12
C GLN A 686 61.85 -19.93 4.11
N ILE A 687 62.18 -20.25 2.87
CA ILE A 687 61.20 -20.75 1.90
C ILE A 687 60.79 -22.15 2.34
N ARG A 688 59.54 -22.29 2.78
CA ARG A 688 58.93 -23.60 2.98
C ARG A 688 58.78 -24.28 1.61
N SER A 689 59.45 -25.41 1.41
CA SER A 689 59.19 -26.30 0.27
C SER A 689 57.77 -26.85 0.29
#